data_AF-A0A9P1ERD2-F1
#
_entry.id   AF-A0A9P1ERD2-F1
#
_cell.length_a   1.000
_cell.length_b   1.000
_cell.length_c   1.000
_cell.angle_alpha   90.00
_cell.angle_beta   90.00
_cell.angle_gamma   90.00
#
_symmetry.space_group_name_H-M   'P 1'
#
loop_
_entity.id
_entity.type
_entity.pdbx_description
1 polymer ?
#
loop_
_entity_poly.entity_id
_entity_poly.type
_entity_poly.pdbx_seq_one_letter_code
_entity_poly.pdbx_strand_id
1 'polypeptide(L)'
;METPSTDSKHEKSKNVSKVASKVVVCARVVNAVAVSQGLSDGSVTSAAVAGEFFRFGGKFTFEELIAEDVVGLKNDLECIWKAVESECTGTGACWKSEIKNGVLMYLEAAEAGTYLTEEKYLPAVAKMKDIIDKLTSSSVEVKKAIDIIIEIDTVADADADSKFFNRASLYLDDAGKALRTIYDATKLITILKGTAAEKMVLSVLKLDSISSHQSGKSLTKDELTAITTKSNNLKKCLTRDIVGKMNKKMDFLIQTRSVSAAPFEQRSVTSGFIRGIKDLGQIDKDLQKSFVKKILANGASIEPLKTRLAPISSLAKAMEPLGTACQSISIPEDNVIKALRTDVEAALKETESLYDLISAHDCISAATSANSMDFKQWNSEKDRAKFLDAAVANYNQKFPSEFSVDDLKTDIASFIKLIDMTKLPESLDRLKAFDRAALRKKLEESKKRADCITTELKNWSTELTEDLITKTKKWMDDTKITDVSTCLAKNNLVQRVREAEDPKTLLNLKADNPNVKQVSDGVATLIETVAQWNKLSSKKRPTRRRRETENKIEMRDALKTSKQFASGAVVLQGLANVQKSPDVIQKLMAFEKDIDAEVKGLKDVDQEKAIKTLWNTNNKKAIKELPNSIDSLEKAMNVDQNQISDFKKVFEEAGTINLPELDSFSMSQTLGFVRTPAGVQQTVAAFGALDLQFASAKKGLVSSVDSLSNLQSYFDGIFEISRAGQSRSMNSAASSKEEKDGDDSVAIYIVYGVVGVAVALVIVVFNTNGRGLSRYCRRNGKVEDCAVKSSRPSSQHPITPPTPLDFRPIQLLRD
;
A
#
# COMPACT_ATOMS: atom_id res chain seq x y z
N MET A 1 68.38 45.11 -5.49
CA MET A 1 67.15 45.83 -5.07
C MET A 1 66.09 44.78 -4.84
N GLU A 2 66.00 44.34 -3.59
CA GLU A 2 65.06 43.31 -3.13
C GLU A 2 63.67 43.93 -3.01
N THR A 3 62.72 43.36 -3.75
CA THR A 3 61.29 43.57 -3.53
C THR A 3 60.85 42.83 -2.27
N PRO A 4 60.20 43.48 -1.29
CA PRO A 4 59.82 42.85 -0.05
C PRO A 4 58.65 41.88 -0.25
N SER A 5 58.76 40.70 0.39
CA SER A 5 57.73 39.67 0.39
C SER A 5 56.45 40.15 1.09
N THR A 6 55.32 39.92 0.42
CA THR A 6 53.97 40.16 0.92
C THR A 6 53.41 38.95 1.69
N ASP A 7 54.18 38.42 2.65
CA ASP A 7 53.75 37.27 3.47
C ASP A 7 53.38 37.63 4.92
N SER A 8 53.15 38.90 5.24
CA SER A 8 52.83 39.33 6.63
C SER A 8 51.37 39.74 6.88
N LYS A 9 50.43 39.44 5.99
CA LYS A 9 49.00 39.73 6.19
C LYS A 9 48.12 38.50 6.07
N HIS A 10 48.18 37.58 7.03
CA HIS A 10 47.03 36.74 7.45
C HIS A 10 47.30 35.86 8.69
N GLU A 11 47.98 36.37 9.71
CA GLU A 11 47.87 35.79 11.05
C GLU A 11 46.72 36.49 11.80
N LYS A 12 45.47 36.33 11.32
CA LYS A 12 44.28 36.75 12.06
C LYS A 12 44.21 35.97 13.38
N SER A 13 43.90 36.66 14.47
CA SER A 13 43.99 36.13 15.83
C SER A 13 43.00 34.98 16.05
N LYS A 14 43.49 33.83 16.52
CA LYS A 14 42.67 32.61 16.72
C LYS A 14 41.89 32.61 18.05
N ASN A 15 41.55 33.79 18.60
CA ASN A 15 40.99 33.92 19.95
C ASN A 15 39.63 33.22 20.12
N VAL A 16 38.68 33.41 19.19
CA VAL A 16 37.37 32.73 19.23
C VAL A 16 37.56 31.21 19.23
N SER A 17 38.37 30.69 18.30
CA SER A 17 38.72 29.27 18.23
C SER A 17 39.39 28.72 19.50
N LYS A 18 40.29 29.49 20.11
CA LYS A 18 40.98 29.12 21.36
C LYS A 18 40.01 29.05 22.54
N VAL A 19 39.15 30.06 22.70
CA VAL A 19 38.16 30.12 23.79
C VAL A 19 37.10 29.04 23.60
N ALA A 20 36.55 28.89 22.39
CA ALA A 20 35.60 27.82 22.06
C ALA A 20 36.19 26.44 22.39
N SER A 21 37.45 26.18 22.04
CA SER A 21 38.11 24.92 22.38
C SER A 21 38.18 24.67 23.90
N LYS A 22 38.46 25.71 24.71
CA LYS A 22 38.46 25.57 26.18
C LYS A 22 37.04 25.28 26.69
N VAL A 23 36.04 26.04 26.24
CA VAL A 23 34.64 25.88 26.67
C VAL A 23 34.11 24.49 26.31
N VAL A 24 34.37 23.99 25.10
CA VAL A 24 33.96 22.65 24.67
C VAL A 24 34.59 21.56 25.54
N VAL A 25 35.88 21.71 25.90
CA VAL A 25 36.54 20.77 26.83
C VAL A 25 35.89 20.83 28.21
N CYS A 26 35.62 22.02 28.75
CA CYS A 26 34.91 22.16 30.02
C CYS A 26 33.50 21.57 29.94
N ALA A 27 32.77 21.77 28.84
CA ALA A 27 31.41 21.24 28.66
C ALA A 27 31.40 19.71 28.65
N ARG A 28 32.41 19.10 28.03
CA ARG A 28 32.62 17.65 28.05
C ARG A 28 32.88 17.14 29.47
N VAL A 29 33.75 17.80 30.22
CA VAL A 29 34.06 17.40 31.61
C VAL A 29 32.83 17.57 32.51
N VAL A 30 32.12 18.69 32.40
CA VAL A 30 30.87 18.96 33.14
C VAL A 30 29.81 17.91 32.81
N ASN A 31 29.66 17.53 31.54
CA ASN A 31 28.69 16.51 31.16
C ASN A 31 29.12 15.11 31.60
N ALA A 32 30.41 14.80 31.56
CA ALA A 32 30.94 13.57 32.13
C ALA A 32 30.64 13.46 33.62
N VAL A 33 30.74 14.56 34.38
CA VAL A 33 30.32 14.61 35.78
C VAL A 33 28.83 14.34 35.92
N ALA A 34 27.99 15.06 35.17
CA ALA A 34 26.54 14.93 35.27
C ALA A 34 26.05 13.52 34.92
N VAL A 35 26.59 12.93 33.86
CA VAL A 35 26.29 11.54 33.47
C VAL A 35 26.83 10.56 34.50
N SER A 36 28.03 10.77 35.05
CA SER A 36 28.59 9.89 36.08
C SER A 36 27.75 9.90 37.36
N GLN A 37 27.27 11.08 37.79
CA GLN A 37 26.34 11.21 38.92
C GLN A 37 25.04 10.47 38.63
N GLY A 38 24.45 10.68 37.44
CA GLY A 38 23.21 10.01 37.03
C GLY A 38 23.31 8.49 36.87
N LEU A 39 24.46 7.99 36.42
CA LEU A 39 24.73 6.54 36.38
C LEU A 39 24.89 5.96 37.79
N SER A 40 25.48 6.73 38.70
CA SER A 40 25.72 6.30 40.09
C SER A 40 24.42 6.26 40.91
N ASP A 41 23.53 7.23 40.73
CA ASP A 41 22.25 7.30 41.44
C ASP A 41 21.10 6.56 40.74
N GLY A 42 21.33 6.11 39.50
CA GLY A 42 20.38 5.34 38.69
C GLY A 42 19.34 6.19 37.92
N SER A 43 19.44 7.52 37.97
CA SER A 43 18.59 8.44 37.20
C SER A 43 18.90 8.42 35.69
N VAL A 44 20.11 8.01 35.31
CA VAL A 44 20.55 7.81 33.92
C VAL A 44 20.92 6.35 33.71
N THR A 45 20.52 5.77 32.57
CA THR A 45 20.92 4.42 32.17
C THR A 45 21.95 4.48 31.04
N SER A 46 22.77 3.44 30.91
CA SER A 46 23.69 3.28 29.77
C SER A 46 22.95 3.30 28.43
N ALA A 47 21.73 2.75 28.39
CA ALA A 47 20.86 2.76 27.21
C ALA A 47 20.43 4.18 26.83
N ALA A 48 20.07 5.03 27.80
CA ALA A 48 19.71 6.43 27.53
C ALA A 48 20.89 7.22 26.94
N VAL A 49 22.10 7.00 27.45
CA VAL A 49 23.32 7.61 26.89
C VAL A 49 23.57 7.09 25.47
N ALA A 50 23.45 5.79 25.24
CA ALA A 50 23.65 5.16 23.94
C ALA A 50 22.62 5.62 22.89
N GLY A 51 21.35 5.71 23.27
CA GLY A 51 20.27 6.15 22.40
C GLY A 51 20.45 7.59 21.89
N GLU A 52 21.11 8.45 22.67
CA GLU A 52 21.48 9.80 22.19
C GLU A 52 22.73 9.81 21.31
N PHE A 53 23.64 8.82 21.42
CA PHE A 53 24.83 8.74 20.58
C PHE A 53 24.60 8.05 19.24
N PHE A 54 23.62 7.16 19.16
CA PHE A 54 23.40 6.30 18.02
C PHE A 54 21.95 6.39 17.56
N ARG A 55 21.68 7.33 16.65
CA ARG A 55 20.42 7.46 15.92
C ARG A 55 20.61 7.16 14.44
N PHE A 56 19.70 6.35 13.90
CA PHE A 56 19.65 5.97 12.50
C PHE A 56 18.96 7.06 11.68
N GLY A 57 19.60 7.53 10.60
CA GLY A 57 19.07 8.60 9.76
C GLY A 57 18.87 9.92 10.50
N GLY A 58 19.50 10.10 11.67
CA GLY A 58 19.32 11.25 12.56
C GLY A 58 17.94 11.31 13.26
N LYS A 59 17.08 10.29 13.07
CA LYS A 59 15.69 10.31 13.53
C LYS A 59 15.37 9.12 14.43
N PHE A 60 15.68 7.91 13.98
CA PHE A 60 15.18 6.69 14.61
C PHE A 60 16.14 6.12 15.65
N THR A 61 15.59 5.45 16.67
CA THR A 61 16.34 4.82 17.76
C THR A 61 16.49 3.30 17.57
N PHE A 62 17.32 2.68 18.40
CA PHE A 62 17.43 1.21 18.45
C PHE A 62 16.12 0.53 18.85
N GLU A 63 15.36 1.13 19.75
CA GLU A 63 14.05 0.61 20.18
C GLU A 63 13.07 0.54 19.02
N GLU A 64 13.04 1.57 18.16
CA GLU A 64 12.19 1.57 16.96
C GLU A 64 12.65 0.51 15.94
N LEU A 65 13.97 0.35 15.74
CA LEU A 65 14.53 -0.69 14.87
C LEU A 65 14.18 -2.10 15.35
N ILE A 66 14.20 -2.34 16.67
CA ILE A 66 13.86 -3.61 17.29
C ILE A 66 12.34 -3.86 17.23
N ALA A 67 11.51 -2.84 17.50
CA ALA A 67 10.06 -2.94 17.47
C ALA A 67 9.54 -3.30 16.08
N GLU A 68 10.20 -2.82 15.03
CA GLU A 68 9.85 -3.10 13.63
C GLU A 68 10.46 -4.40 13.09
N ASP A 69 11.25 -5.12 13.91
CA ASP A 69 11.89 -6.38 13.55
C ASP A 69 12.65 -6.31 12.21
N VAL A 70 13.43 -5.24 12.02
CA VAL A 70 14.21 -5.01 10.79
C VAL A 70 15.18 -6.16 10.53
N VAL A 71 15.76 -6.72 11.60
CA VAL A 71 16.63 -7.89 11.53
C VAL A 71 15.89 -9.15 11.03
N GLY A 72 14.59 -9.28 11.33
CA GLY A 72 13.76 -10.36 10.82
C GLY A 72 13.59 -10.36 9.30
N LEU A 73 13.93 -9.26 8.59
CA LEU A 73 13.93 -9.23 7.12
C LEU A 73 14.79 -10.34 6.51
N LYS A 74 15.89 -10.71 7.18
CA LYS A 74 16.73 -11.84 6.75
C LYS A 74 15.95 -13.16 6.74
N ASN A 75 15.17 -13.40 7.79
CA ASN A 75 14.36 -14.61 7.91
C ASN A 75 13.20 -14.61 6.91
N ASP A 76 12.60 -13.44 6.66
CA ASP A 76 11.54 -13.28 5.66
C ASP A 76 12.07 -13.60 4.25
N LEU A 77 13.24 -13.07 3.88
CA LEU A 77 13.92 -13.37 2.61
C LEU A 77 14.35 -14.84 2.52
N GLU A 78 14.85 -15.40 3.62
CA GLU A 78 15.25 -16.81 3.69
C GLU A 78 14.06 -17.77 3.54
N CYS A 79 12.89 -17.42 4.08
CA CYS A 79 11.64 -18.15 3.84
C CYS A 79 11.35 -18.20 2.34
N ILE A 80 11.39 -17.05 1.68
CA ILE A 80 11.08 -16.93 0.25
C ILE A 80 12.09 -17.71 -0.60
N TRP A 81 13.39 -17.46 -0.46
CA TRP A 81 14.37 -18.13 -1.32
C TRP A 81 14.34 -19.65 -1.13
N LYS A 82 14.04 -20.14 0.09
CA LYS A 82 14.00 -21.59 0.37
C LYS A 82 12.79 -22.21 -0.31
N ALA A 83 11.65 -21.53 -0.26
CA ALA A 83 10.45 -21.95 -0.96
C ALA A 83 10.64 -21.90 -2.49
N VAL A 84 11.31 -20.87 -3.01
CA VAL A 84 11.63 -20.78 -4.44
C VAL A 84 12.58 -21.90 -4.86
N GLU A 85 13.65 -22.16 -4.12
CA GLU A 85 14.62 -23.20 -4.44
C GLU A 85 14.03 -24.61 -4.32
N SER A 86 13.12 -24.86 -3.38
CA SER A 86 12.45 -26.15 -3.24
C SER A 86 11.40 -26.38 -4.33
N GLU A 87 10.58 -25.37 -4.62
CA GLU A 87 9.41 -25.52 -5.49
C GLU A 87 9.69 -25.25 -6.98
N CYS A 88 10.69 -24.41 -7.28
CA CYS A 88 11.06 -23.97 -8.63
C CYS A 88 12.37 -24.63 -9.13
N THR A 89 12.45 -25.96 -9.05
CA THR A 89 13.61 -26.73 -9.53
C THR A 89 13.59 -26.95 -11.06
N GLY A 90 14.72 -26.76 -11.75
CA GLY A 90 14.89 -26.95 -13.20
C GLY A 90 15.21 -25.68 -14.00
N THR A 91 15.47 -25.81 -15.31
CA THR A 91 15.85 -24.71 -16.24
C THR A 91 14.65 -23.97 -16.86
N GLY A 92 13.44 -24.19 -16.35
CA GLY A 92 12.22 -23.53 -16.80
C GLY A 92 11.42 -22.97 -15.63
N ALA A 93 10.47 -22.08 -15.95
CA ALA A 93 9.50 -21.43 -15.06
C ALA A 93 9.03 -22.32 -13.89
N CYS A 94 8.72 -21.71 -12.73
CA CYS A 94 8.33 -22.43 -11.50
C CYS A 94 7.14 -23.41 -11.70
N TRP A 95 6.35 -23.19 -12.75
CA TRP A 95 5.39 -24.13 -13.32
C TRP A 95 5.31 -24.00 -14.86
N LYS A 96 4.67 -25.01 -15.48
CA LYS A 96 4.47 -25.16 -16.93
C LYS A 96 3.46 -24.15 -17.49
N SER A 97 3.79 -23.43 -18.57
CA SER A 97 2.85 -22.50 -19.24
C SER A 97 1.66 -23.25 -19.88
N GLU A 98 1.82 -24.55 -20.14
CA GLU A 98 0.78 -25.45 -20.60
C GLU A 98 -0.43 -25.51 -19.65
N ILE A 99 -0.24 -25.23 -18.35
CA ILE A 99 -1.31 -25.19 -17.36
C ILE A 99 -2.28 -24.04 -17.65
N LYS A 100 -1.74 -22.84 -17.87
CA LYS A 100 -2.52 -21.65 -18.22
C LYS A 100 -3.27 -21.89 -19.52
N ASN A 101 -2.61 -22.43 -20.53
CA ASN A 101 -3.22 -22.73 -21.82
C ASN A 101 -4.35 -23.76 -21.67
N GLY A 102 -4.17 -24.81 -20.87
CA GLY A 102 -5.22 -25.78 -20.58
C GLY A 102 -6.45 -25.14 -19.93
N VAL A 103 -6.27 -24.31 -18.91
CA VAL A 103 -7.38 -23.60 -18.25
C VAL A 103 -8.07 -22.62 -19.21
N LEU A 104 -7.32 -21.87 -20.03
CA LEU A 104 -7.87 -20.95 -21.02
C LEU A 104 -8.72 -21.67 -22.08
N MET A 105 -8.31 -22.84 -22.54
CA MET A 105 -9.10 -23.65 -23.48
C MET A 105 -10.45 -24.06 -22.88
N TYR A 106 -10.47 -24.54 -21.63
CA TYR A 106 -11.72 -24.87 -20.94
C TYR A 106 -12.62 -23.64 -20.75
N LEU A 107 -12.02 -22.49 -20.51
CA LEU A 107 -12.73 -21.22 -20.35
C LEU A 107 -13.42 -20.79 -21.65
N GLU A 108 -12.72 -20.85 -22.79
CA GLU A 108 -13.32 -20.55 -24.11
C GLU A 108 -14.49 -21.48 -24.44
N ALA A 109 -14.38 -22.75 -24.06
CA ALA A 109 -15.44 -23.73 -24.28
C ALA A 109 -16.59 -23.60 -23.26
N ALA A 110 -16.33 -23.15 -22.03
CA ALA A 110 -17.37 -22.81 -21.05
C ALA A 110 -18.17 -21.57 -21.49
N GLU A 111 -17.51 -20.54 -22.02
CA GLU A 111 -18.16 -19.39 -22.66
C GLU A 111 -19.02 -19.84 -23.85
N ALA A 112 -18.51 -20.76 -24.67
CA ALA A 112 -19.26 -21.35 -25.78
C ALA A 112 -20.49 -22.15 -25.32
N GLY A 113 -20.37 -22.97 -24.28
CA GLY A 113 -21.50 -23.72 -23.69
C GLY A 113 -22.58 -22.80 -23.12
N THR A 114 -22.19 -21.67 -22.52
CA THR A 114 -23.11 -20.65 -21.99
C THR A 114 -23.89 -20.00 -23.13
N TYR A 115 -23.19 -19.59 -24.19
CA TYR A 115 -23.82 -19.04 -25.39
C TYR A 115 -24.85 -20.00 -26.00
N LEU A 116 -24.57 -21.30 -26.02
CA LEU A 116 -25.50 -22.30 -26.57
C LEU A 116 -26.75 -22.54 -25.71
N THR A 117 -26.66 -22.34 -24.39
CA THR A 117 -27.71 -22.67 -23.43
C THR A 117 -28.55 -21.46 -23.01
N GLU A 118 -27.94 -20.34 -22.65
CA GLU A 118 -28.65 -19.13 -22.17
C GLU A 118 -29.36 -18.39 -23.30
N GLU A 119 -28.75 -18.30 -24.48
CA GLU A 119 -29.33 -17.56 -25.62
C GLU A 119 -30.36 -18.40 -26.42
N LYS A 120 -30.69 -19.62 -25.94
CA LYS A 120 -31.75 -20.49 -26.48
C LYS A 120 -31.58 -20.89 -27.96
N TYR A 121 -30.40 -20.76 -28.55
CA TYR A 121 -30.15 -21.09 -29.96
C TYR A 121 -30.34 -22.58 -30.26
N LEU A 122 -29.69 -23.46 -29.50
CA LEU A 122 -29.77 -24.91 -29.74
C LEU A 122 -31.23 -25.41 -29.65
N PRO A 123 -32.03 -25.00 -28.63
CA PRO A 123 -33.47 -25.30 -28.60
C PRO A 123 -34.29 -24.65 -29.73
N ALA A 124 -33.94 -23.44 -30.18
CA ALA A 124 -34.66 -22.76 -31.26
C ALA A 124 -34.48 -23.50 -32.59
N VAL A 125 -33.25 -23.92 -32.87
CA VAL A 125 -32.91 -24.74 -34.04
C VAL A 125 -33.59 -26.10 -34.01
N ALA A 126 -33.62 -26.77 -32.85
CA ALA A 126 -34.31 -28.07 -32.71
C ALA A 126 -35.80 -28.01 -33.07
N LYS A 127 -36.47 -26.90 -32.69
CA LYS A 127 -37.91 -26.70 -32.99
C LYS A 127 -38.18 -26.26 -34.42
N MET A 128 -37.15 -25.81 -35.15
CA MET A 128 -37.32 -25.23 -36.48
C MET A 128 -37.84 -26.27 -37.48
N LYS A 129 -37.36 -27.51 -37.40
CA LYS A 129 -37.79 -28.60 -38.28
C LYS A 129 -39.29 -28.91 -38.16
N ASP A 130 -39.75 -29.22 -36.95
CA ASP A 130 -41.16 -29.51 -36.66
C ASP A 130 -42.08 -28.36 -37.10
N ILE A 131 -41.65 -27.11 -36.90
CA ILE A 131 -42.42 -25.95 -37.32
C ILE A 131 -42.44 -25.78 -38.85
N ILE A 132 -41.32 -25.99 -39.55
CA ILE A 132 -41.27 -25.90 -41.02
C ILE A 132 -42.15 -26.95 -41.68
N ASP A 133 -42.17 -28.17 -41.15
CA ASP A 133 -43.05 -29.24 -41.64
C ASP A 133 -44.54 -28.83 -41.51
N LYS A 134 -44.91 -28.22 -40.37
CA LYS A 134 -46.26 -27.70 -40.13
C LYS A 134 -46.61 -26.46 -40.96
N LEU A 135 -45.63 -25.66 -41.39
CA LEU A 135 -45.86 -24.45 -42.18
C LEU A 135 -46.38 -24.74 -43.58
N THR A 136 -46.00 -25.85 -44.19
CA THR A 136 -46.50 -26.24 -45.52
C THR A 136 -48.02 -26.42 -45.47
N SER A 137 -48.51 -27.17 -44.49
CA SER A 137 -49.96 -27.35 -44.25
C SER A 137 -50.63 -26.04 -43.84
N SER A 138 -49.97 -25.24 -42.99
CA SER A 138 -50.49 -23.94 -42.54
C SER A 138 -50.69 -22.95 -43.70
N SER A 139 -49.78 -22.93 -44.68
CA SER A 139 -49.92 -22.11 -45.89
C SER A 139 -51.12 -22.53 -46.74
N VAL A 140 -51.40 -23.84 -46.83
CA VAL A 140 -52.57 -24.38 -47.53
C VAL A 140 -53.87 -23.97 -46.83
N GLU A 141 -53.95 -24.06 -45.50
CA GLU A 141 -55.16 -23.65 -44.77
C GLU A 141 -55.42 -22.14 -44.89
N VAL A 142 -54.38 -21.31 -44.80
CA VAL A 142 -54.50 -19.86 -45.05
C VAL A 142 -54.95 -19.59 -46.49
N LYS A 143 -54.47 -20.37 -47.48
CA LYS A 143 -54.92 -20.24 -48.87
C LYS A 143 -56.41 -20.56 -49.02
N LYS A 144 -56.92 -21.64 -48.42
CA LYS A 144 -58.35 -21.97 -48.45
C LYS A 144 -59.20 -20.85 -47.86
N ALA A 145 -58.73 -20.20 -46.79
CA ALA A 145 -59.39 -19.02 -46.22
C ALA A 145 -59.37 -17.81 -47.16
N ILE A 146 -58.28 -17.58 -47.90
CA ILE A 146 -58.23 -16.54 -48.94
C ILE A 146 -59.22 -16.86 -50.07
N ASP A 147 -59.21 -18.11 -50.56
CA ASP A 147 -60.04 -18.55 -51.68
C ASP A 147 -61.54 -18.45 -51.33
N ILE A 148 -61.95 -18.81 -50.10
CA ILE A 148 -63.36 -18.67 -49.68
C ILE A 148 -63.77 -17.20 -49.51
N ILE A 149 -62.88 -16.31 -49.06
CA ILE A 149 -63.17 -14.87 -49.00
C ILE A 149 -63.40 -14.31 -50.41
N ILE A 150 -62.65 -14.78 -51.41
CA ILE A 150 -62.86 -14.43 -52.82
C ILE A 150 -64.17 -15.01 -53.34
N GLU A 151 -64.49 -16.25 -53.01
CA GLU A 151 -65.72 -16.91 -53.44
C GLU A 151 -66.96 -16.14 -52.95
N ILE A 152 -66.93 -15.60 -51.72
CA ILE A 152 -67.99 -14.73 -51.15
C ILE A 152 -68.25 -13.49 -52.03
N ASP A 153 -67.25 -12.95 -52.73
CA ASP A 153 -67.44 -11.79 -53.62
C ASP A 153 -68.20 -12.13 -54.90
N THR A 154 -68.24 -13.42 -55.26
CA THR A 154 -68.75 -13.91 -56.55
C THR A 154 -69.96 -14.82 -56.44
N VAL A 155 -70.26 -15.31 -55.23
CA VAL A 155 -71.38 -16.24 -55.00
C VAL A 155 -72.73 -15.52 -55.21
N ALA A 156 -73.59 -16.11 -56.02
CA ALA A 156 -74.97 -15.64 -56.16
C ALA A 156 -75.77 -16.03 -54.91
N ASP A 157 -76.72 -15.19 -54.50
CA ASP A 157 -77.48 -15.41 -53.26
C ASP A 157 -78.23 -16.77 -53.25
N ALA A 158 -78.60 -17.30 -54.42
CA ALA A 158 -79.25 -18.61 -54.58
C ALA A 158 -78.32 -19.80 -54.29
N ASP A 159 -76.99 -19.61 -54.38
CA ASP A 159 -75.98 -20.66 -54.22
C ASP A 159 -75.31 -20.64 -52.82
N ALA A 160 -75.55 -19.59 -52.03
CA ALA A 160 -75.02 -19.44 -50.67
C ALA A 160 -75.85 -20.24 -49.65
N ASP A 161 -75.75 -21.57 -49.70
CA ASP A 161 -76.46 -22.48 -48.82
C ASP A 161 -75.72 -22.75 -47.49
N SER A 162 -76.35 -23.52 -46.59
CA SER A 162 -75.73 -23.91 -45.32
C SER A 162 -74.38 -24.64 -45.46
N LYS A 163 -74.15 -25.37 -46.56
CA LYS A 163 -72.88 -26.07 -46.79
C LYS A 163 -71.78 -25.08 -47.13
N PHE A 164 -72.07 -24.07 -47.95
CA PHE A 164 -71.14 -22.98 -48.26
C PHE A 164 -70.66 -22.27 -46.97
N PHE A 165 -71.59 -21.84 -46.12
CA PHE A 165 -71.27 -21.12 -44.89
C PHE A 165 -70.54 -21.98 -43.86
N ASN A 166 -70.90 -23.25 -43.72
CA ASN A 166 -70.16 -24.20 -42.89
C ASN A 166 -68.71 -24.37 -43.37
N ARG A 167 -68.51 -24.50 -44.68
CA ARG A 167 -67.17 -24.58 -45.28
C ARG A 167 -66.36 -23.31 -45.03
N ALA A 168 -66.99 -22.13 -45.14
CA ALA A 168 -66.34 -20.86 -44.86
C ALA A 168 -65.91 -20.72 -43.40
N SER A 169 -66.79 -21.04 -42.46
CA SER A 169 -66.46 -21.03 -41.03
C SER A 169 -65.30 -21.98 -40.72
N LEU A 170 -65.30 -23.18 -41.32
CA LEU A 170 -64.25 -24.18 -41.11
C LEU A 170 -62.89 -23.68 -41.61
N TYR A 171 -62.81 -23.22 -42.87
CA TYR A 171 -61.55 -22.76 -43.46
C TYR A 171 -60.95 -21.56 -42.72
N LEU A 172 -61.81 -20.66 -42.22
CA LEU A 172 -61.37 -19.51 -41.44
C LEU A 172 -60.88 -19.91 -40.04
N ASP A 173 -61.55 -20.85 -39.36
CA ASP A 173 -61.08 -21.38 -38.07
C ASP A 173 -59.72 -22.09 -38.20
N ASP A 174 -59.56 -22.90 -39.24
CA ASP A 174 -58.31 -23.61 -39.53
C ASP A 174 -57.19 -22.64 -39.91
N ALA A 175 -57.48 -21.57 -40.65
CA ALA A 175 -56.54 -20.47 -40.84
C ALA A 175 -56.15 -19.83 -39.50
N GLY A 176 -57.08 -19.58 -38.60
CA GLY A 176 -56.81 -19.09 -37.24
C GLY A 176 -55.79 -19.95 -36.47
N LYS A 177 -55.89 -21.28 -36.58
CA LYS A 177 -54.91 -22.22 -36.00
C LYS A 177 -53.56 -22.14 -36.73
N ALA A 178 -53.57 -22.13 -38.06
CA ALA A 178 -52.38 -22.02 -38.91
C ALA A 178 -51.54 -20.75 -38.64
N LEU A 179 -52.19 -19.62 -38.35
CA LEU A 179 -51.52 -18.36 -38.00
C LEU A 179 -50.64 -18.48 -36.75
N ARG A 180 -50.99 -19.36 -35.80
CA ARG A 180 -50.16 -19.57 -34.61
C ARG A 180 -48.82 -20.22 -34.98
N THR A 181 -48.85 -21.22 -35.86
CA THR A 181 -47.64 -21.87 -36.39
C THR A 181 -46.75 -20.85 -37.11
N ILE A 182 -47.33 -19.99 -37.94
CA ILE A 182 -46.61 -18.93 -38.68
C ILE A 182 -45.91 -17.96 -37.72
N TYR A 183 -46.57 -17.61 -36.63
CA TYR A 183 -46.00 -16.73 -35.61
C TYR A 183 -44.91 -17.39 -34.79
N ASP A 184 -45.12 -18.62 -34.33
CA ASP A 184 -44.10 -19.35 -33.59
C ASP A 184 -42.84 -19.53 -34.47
N ALA A 185 -43.00 -19.76 -35.78
CA ALA A 185 -41.90 -19.75 -36.75
C ALA A 185 -41.19 -18.39 -36.84
N THR A 186 -41.96 -17.31 -36.97
CA THR A 186 -41.42 -15.94 -37.06
C THR A 186 -40.62 -15.58 -35.81
N LYS A 187 -41.10 -16.00 -34.62
CA LYS A 187 -40.40 -15.80 -33.35
C LYS A 187 -39.08 -16.56 -33.29
N LEU A 188 -39.03 -17.79 -33.78
CA LEU A 188 -37.79 -18.56 -33.84
C LEU A 188 -36.78 -17.95 -34.81
N ILE A 189 -37.23 -17.48 -35.98
CA ILE A 189 -36.36 -16.78 -36.95
C ILE A 189 -35.78 -15.50 -36.35
N THR A 190 -36.54 -14.81 -35.49
CA THR A 190 -36.06 -13.62 -34.78
C THR A 190 -34.93 -13.95 -33.80
N ILE A 191 -34.98 -15.12 -33.14
CA ILE A 191 -33.87 -15.61 -32.30
C ILE A 191 -32.62 -15.83 -33.15
N LEU A 192 -32.77 -16.37 -34.36
CA LEU A 192 -31.65 -16.67 -35.28
C LEU A 192 -31.16 -15.46 -36.10
N LYS A 193 -31.53 -14.23 -35.73
CA LYS A 193 -31.18 -13.03 -36.49
C LYS A 193 -29.67 -12.77 -36.50
N GLY A 194 -29.15 -12.32 -37.64
CA GLY A 194 -27.74 -11.93 -37.78
C GLY A 194 -26.87 -13.13 -38.14
N THR A 195 -25.72 -13.28 -37.49
CA THR A 195 -24.79 -14.41 -37.66
C THR A 195 -24.96 -15.46 -36.56
N ALA A 196 -26.18 -15.61 -36.07
CA ALA A 196 -26.47 -16.40 -34.87
C ALA A 196 -26.27 -17.89 -35.12
N ALA A 197 -26.65 -18.38 -36.32
CA ALA A 197 -26.48 -19.78 -36.68
C ALA A 197 -25.01 -20.13 -36.88
N GLU A 198 -24.25 -19.29 -37.59
CA GLU A 198 -22.81 -19.48 -37.76
C GLU A 198 -22.10 -19.47 -36.40
N LYS A 199 -22.41 -18.49 -35.53
CA LYS A 199 -21.82 -18.40 -34.20
C LYS A 199 -22.20 -19.60 -33.32
N MET A 200 -23.42 -20.16 -33.46
CA MET A 200 -23.82 -21.38 -32.79
C MET A 200 -22.96 -22.57 -33.23
N VAL A 201 -22.81 -22.82 -34.53
CA VAL A 201 -21.97 -23.92 -35.05
C VAL A 201 -20.52 -23.75 -34.60
N LEU A 202 -19.97 -22.53 -34.72
CA LEU A 202 -18.61 -22.24 -34.24
C LEU A 202 -18.46 -22.47 -32.74
N SER A 203 -19.49 -22.16 -31.93
CA SER A 203 -19.48 -22.42 -30.49
C SER A 203 -19.50 -23.91 -30.18
N VAL A 204 -20.27 -24.72 -30.92
CA VAL A 204 -20.24 -26.18 -30.78
C VAL A 204 -18.86 -26.73 -31.17
N LEU A 205 -18.26 -26.25 -32.27
CA LEU A 205 -16.94 -26.69 -32.70
C LEU A 205 -15.83 -26.31 -31.71
N LYS A 206 -15.97 -25.20 -30.97
CA LYS A 206 -15.05 -24.88 -29.88
C LYS A 206 -15.05 -25.93 -28.77
N LEU A 207 -16.15 -26.68 -28.57
CA LEU A 207 -16.20 -27.78 -27.60
C LEU A 207 -15.34 -28.98 -28.03
N ASP A 208 -14.98 -29.12 -29.32
CA ASP A 208 -14.08 -30.17 -29.81
C ASP A 208 -12.69 -30.08 -29.19
N SER A 209 -12.25 -28.85 -28.90
CA SER A 209 -10.97 -28.58 -28.25
C SER A 209 -10.88 -29.21 -26.86
N ILE A 210 -11.99 -29.27 -26.11
CA ILE A 210 -12.08 -30.00 -24.82
C ILE A 210 -12.00 -31.50 -25.06
N SER A 211 -12.81 -32.04 -25.98
CA SER A 211 -12.89 -33.47 -26.26
C SER A 211 -11.52 -34.06 -26.66
N SER A 212 -10.78 -33.31 -27.48
CA SER A 212 -9.42 -33.66 -27.91
C SER A 212 -8.38 -33.57 -26.77
N HIS A 213 -8.57 -32.69 -25.79
CA HIS A 213 -7.67 -32.56 -24.64
C HIS A 213 -7.93 -33.59 -23.54
N GLN A 214 -9.20 -33.91 -23.29
CA GLN A 214 -9.61 -34.97 -22.36
C GLN A 214 -9.08 -36.35 -22.79
N SER A 215 -8.83 -36.55 -24.09
CA SER A 215 -8.39 -37.82 -24.68
C SER A 215 -6.88 -37.96 -24.87
N GLY A 216 -6.06 -36.92 -24.66
CA GLY A 216 -4.65 -36.97 -25.06
C GLY A 216 -3.59 -36.33 -24.16
N LYS A 217 -3.88 -35.22 -23.45
CA LYS A 217 -2.88 -34.47 -22.67
C LYS A 217 -3.52 -33.58 -21.58
N SER A 218 -4.50 -34.10 -20.84
CA SER A 218 -5.06 -33.33 -19.73
C SER A 218 -3.97 -33.07 -18.68
N LEU A 219 -4.00 -31.88 -18.08
CA LEU A 219 -3.40 -31.60 -16.77
C LEU A 219 -3.77 -32.75 -15.85
N THR A 220 -2.81 -33.61 -15.53
CA THR A 220 -3.11 -34.77 -14.70
C THR A 220 -3.48 -34.28 -13.30
N LYS A 221 -4.38 -35.02 -12.62
CA LYS A 221 -4.73 -34.74 -11.22
C LYS A 221 -3.47 -34.65 -10.33
N ASP A 222 -2.45 -35.43 -10.67
CA ASP A 222 -1.16 -35.45 -9.98
C ASP A 222 -0.32 -34.19 -10.25
N GLU A 223 -0.23 -33.73 -11.50
CA GLU A 223 0.42 -32.45 -11.83
C GLU A 223 -0.25 -31.30 -11.08
N LEU A 224 -1.57 -31.31 -10.97
CA LEU A 224 -2.30 -30.27 -10.25
C LEU A 224 -2.13 -30.31 -8.74
N THR A 225 -2.10 -31.51 -8.16
CA THR A 225 -1.81 -31.70 -6.74
C THR A 225 -0.40 -31.21 -6.43
N ALA A 226 0.56 -31.46 -7.33
CA ALA A 226 1.91 -30.91 -7.22
C ALA A 226 1.93 -29.38 -7.30
N ILE A 227 1.21 -28.77 -8.25
CA ILE A 227 1.11 -27.30 -8.38
C ILE A 227 0.45 -26.66 -7.15
N THR A 228 -0.61 -27.28 -6.64
CA THR A 228 -1.31 -26.81 -5.43
C THR A 228 -0.40 -26.87 -4.21
N THR A 229 0.38 -27.95 -4.10
CA THR A 229 1.39 -28.09 -3.05
C THR A 229 2.47 -27.01 -3.16
N LYS A 230 3.01 -26.78 -4.36
CA LYS A 230 3.98 -25.71 -4.66
C LYS A 230 3.43 -24.33 -4.28
N SER A 231 2.22 -24.01 -4.73
CA SER A 231 1.53 -22.74 -4.45
C SER A 231 1.36 -22.51 -2.95
N ASN A 232 0.88 -23.52 -2.22
CA ASN A 232 0.68 -23.45 -0.78
C ASN A 232 2.00 -23.28 -0.03
N ASN A 233 3.09 -23.87 -0.51
CA ASN A 233 4.42 -23.69 0.08
C ASN A 233 4.94 -22.26 -0.16
N LEU A 234 4.82 -21.72 -1.37
CA LEU A 234 5.18 -20.33 -1.67
C LEU A 234 4.35 -19.33 -0.84
N LYS A 235 3.04 -19.56 -0.70
CA LYS A 235 2.11 -18.70 0.05
C LYS A 235 2.42 -18.62 1.54
N LYS A 236 3.14 -19.60 2.12
CA LYS A 236 3.62 -19.50 3.52
C LYS A 236 4.60 -18.34 3.71
N CYS A 237 5.33 -17.95 2.65
CA CYS A 237 6.33 -16.90 2.67
C CYS A 237 5.94 -15.66 1.84
N LEU A 238 5.03 -15.80 0.88
CA LEU A 238 4.57 -14.73 -0.02
C LEU A 238 3.07 -14.47 0.16
N THR A 239 2.73 -13.58 1.10
CA THR A 239 1.38 -13.02 1.26
C THR A 239 1.44 -11.50 1.27
N ARG A 240 0.31 -10.83 1.01
CA ARG A 240 0.21 -9.36 1.10
C ARG A 240 0.67 -8.81 2.46
N ASP A 241 0.36 -9.50 3.55
CA ASP A 241 0.78 -9.08 4.90
C ASP A 241 2.30 -9.20 5.08
N ILE A 242 2.89 -10.33 4.66
CA ILE A 242 4.34 -10.54 4.73
C ILE A 242 5.09 -9.54 3.85
N VAL A 243 4.67 -9.37 2.59
CA VAL A 243 5.30 -8.42 1.66
C VAL A 243 5.14 -6.98 2.16
N GLY A 244 3.99 -6.61 2.70
CA GLY A 244 3.78 -5.30 3.32
C GLY A 244 4.74 -5.05 4.50
N LYS A 245 4.95 -6.04 5.36
CA LYS A 245 5.92 -5.98 6.46
C LYS A 245 7.37 -5.90 5.95
N MET A 246 7.72 -6.71 4.95
CA MET A 246 9.05 -6.67 4.32
C MET A 246 9.35 -5.29 3.73
N ASN A 247 8.40 -4.70 3.02
CA ASN A 247 8.55 -3.36 2.44
C ASN A 247 8.83 -2.32 3.54
N LYS A 248 8.09 -2.38 4.65
CA LYS A 248 8.34 -1.53 5.81
C LYS A 248 9.72 -1.76 6.41
N LYS A 249 10.14 -3.02 6.63
CA LYS A 249 11.48 -3.37 7.12
C LYS A 249 12.59 -2.86 6.19
N MET A 250 12.40 -2.93 4.87
CA MET A 250 13.33 -2.38 3.88
C MET A 250 13.42 -0.84 3.95
N ASP A 251 12.31 -0.14 4.22
CA ASP A 251 12.35 1.32 4.43
C ASP A 251 13.17 1.67 5.67
N PHE A 252 12.99 0.94 6.77
CA PHE A 252 13.82 1.10 7.97
C PHE A 252 15.29 0.77 7.70
N LEU A 253 15.57 -0.29 6.93
CA LEU A 253 16.93 -0.68 6.54
C LEU A 253 17.66 0.46 5.81
N ILE A 254 16.99 1.19 4.92
CA ILE A 254 17.59 2.35 4.23
C ILE A 254 18.02 3.43 5.26
N GLN A 255 17.20 3.66 6.29
CA GLN A 255 17.49 4.67 7.31
C GLN A 255 18.70 4.32 8.18
N THR A 256 19.10 3.04 8.26
CA THR A 256 20.24 2.63 9.09
C THR A 256 21.60 2.90 8.45
N ARG A 257 21.66 3.32 7.17
CA ARG A 257 22.92 3.62 6.46
C ARG A 257 23.74 4.72 7.14
N SER A 258 23.10 5.62 7.87
CA SER A 258 23.78 6.68 8.62
C SER A 258 23.47 6.56 10.10
N VAL A 259 24.52 6.49 10.91
CA VAL A 259 24.44 6.54 12.38
C VAL A 259 25.06 7.84 12.85
N SER A 260 24.30 8.61 13.61
CA SER A 260 24.72 9.92 14.11
C SER A 260 24.23 10.14 15.54
N ALA A 261 24.85 11.06 16.26
CA ALA A 261 24.32 11.49 17.54
C ALA A 261 23.04 12.30 17.33
N ALA A 262 22.14 12.28 18.32
CA ALA A 262 20.93 13.09 18.33
C ALA A 262 21.27 14.58 18.12
N PRO A 263 20.40 15.38 17.50
CA PRO A 263 20.53 16.85 17.51
C PRO A 263 20.60 17.38 18.95
N PHE A 264 21.36 18.45 19.19
CA PHE A 264 21.63 18.95 20.55
C PHE A 264 20.36 19.24 21.35
N GLU A 265 19.33 19.79 20.69
CA GLU A 265 18.04 20.13 21.29
C GLU A 265 17.37 18.90 21.92
N GLN A 266 17.52 17.75 21.26
CA GLN A 266 16.96 16.46 21.65
C GLN A 266 17.83 15.72 22.69
N ARG A 267 19.08 16.15 22.91
CA ARG A 267 19.95 15.58 23.95
C ARG A 267 19.49 16.04 25.33
N SER A 268 19.20 15.10 26.20
CA SER A 268 18.86 15.29 27.61
C SER A 268 19.99 14.83 28.54
N VAL A 269 20.82 13.90 28.08
CA VAL A 269 21.89 13.27 28.87
C VAL A 269 23.28 13.64 28.35
N THR A 270 23.46 13.69 27.04
CA THR A 270 24.77 13.78 26.36
C THR A 270 25.09 15.17 25.80
N SER A 271 24.41 16.21 26.27
CA SER A 271 24.48 17.56 25.69
C SER A 271 25.90 18.14 25.63
N GLY A 272 26.79 17.79 26.57
CA GLY A 272 28.19 18.27 26.54
C GLY A 272 29.16 17.39 25.74
N PHE A 273 28.71 16.24 25.24
CA PHE A 273 29.46 15.39 24.31
C PHE A 273 29.15 15.82 22.87
N ILE A 274 29.59 17.03 22.52
CA ILE A 274 29.19 17.68 21.26
C ILE A 274 29.55 16.81 20.05
N ARG A 275 30.73 16.16 20.06
CA ARG A 275 31.19 15.26 18.99
C ARG A 275 30.73 13.80 19.17
N GLY A 276 29.67 13.58 19.95
CA GLY A 276 29.08 12.27 20.21
C GLY A 276 30.04 11.35 20.98
N ILE A 277 29.98 10.04 20.67
CA ILE A 277 30.75 9.01 21.38
C ILE A 277 32.26 9.25 21.38
N LYS A 278 32.81 9.94 20.37
CA LYS A 278 34.24 10.28 20.30
C LYS A 278 34.70 11.10 21.50
N ASP A 279 33.80 11.88 22.11
CA ASP A 279 34.13 12.70 23.27
C ASP A 279 34.28 11.85 24.55
N LEU A 280 33.63 10.70 24.67
CA LEU A 280 33.82 9.82 25.85
C LEU A 280 35.28 9.40 26.01
N GLY A 281 35.94 9.03 24.91
CA GLY A 281 37.35 8.61 24.92
C GLY A 281 38.36 9.75 25.14
N GLN A 282 37.92 11.00 25.25
CA GLN A 282 38.79 12.16 25.43
C GLN A 282 38.84 12.67 26.87
N ILE A 283 37.95 12.20 27.74
CA ILE A 283 37.78 12.72 29.10
C ILE A 283 39.11 12.64 29.87
N ASP A 284 39.78 11.49 29.88
CA ASP A 284 41.06 11.32 30.59
C ASP A 284 42.15 12.27 30.06
N LYS A 285 42.19 12.49 28.75
CA LYS A 285 43.14 13.43 28.10
C LYS A 285 42.82 14.88 28.46
N ASP A 286 41.54 15.22 28.53
CA ASP A 286 41.08 16.56 28.87
C ASP A 286 41.44 16.93 30.30
N LEU A 287 41.33 15.99 31.25
CA LEU A 287 41.73 16.21 32.66
C LEU A 287 43.23 16.48 32.83
N GLN A 288 44.07 16.05 31.89
CA GLN A 288 45.51 16.33 31.93
C GLN A 288 45.89 17.72 31.40
N LYS A 289 44.97 18.42 30.73
CA LYS A 289 45.25 19.74 30.15
C LYS A 289 45.49 20.77 31.28
N SER A 290 46.58 21.52 31.18
CA SER A 290 46.98 22.51 32.20
C SER A 290 45.88 23.54 32.46
N PHE A 291 45.18 24.00 31.41
CA PHE A 291 44.09 24.95 31.58
C PHE A 291 42.86 24.35 32.29
N VAL A 292 42.62 23.04 32.20
CA VAL A 292 41.49 22.40 32.89
C VAL A 292 41.78 22.38 34.40
N LYS A 293 43.01 22.04 34.79
CA LYS A 293 43.48 22.16 36.19
C LYS A 293 43.37 23.60 36.70
N LYS A 294 43.73 24.58 35.86
CA LYS A 294 43.60 26.01 36.19
C LYS A 294 42.14 26.43 36.40
N ILE A 295 41.29 26.22 35.38
CA ILE A 295 39.91 26.72 35.34
C ILE A 295 38.99 26.01 36.32
N LEU A 296 39.09 24.67 36.43
CA LEU A 296 38.18 23.88 37.27
C LEU A 296 38.71 23.69 38.69
N ALA A 297 40.02 23.50 38.86
CA ALA A 297 40.62 23.11 40.14
C ALA A 297 41.50 24.18 40.78
N ASN A 298 41.61 25.38 40.19
CA ASN A 298 42.53 26.44 40.66
C ASN A 298 43.97 25.94 40.88
N GLY A 299 44.44 25.01 40.04
CA GLY A 299 45.75 24.39 40.14
C GLY A 299 45.85 23.19 41.10
N ALA A 300 44.78 22.85 41.84
CA ALA A 300 44.73 21.68 42.70
C ALA A 300 44.79 20.34 41.91
N SER A 301 45.01 19.25 42.63
CA SER A 301 45.04 17.90 42.06
C SER A 301 43.69 17.53 41.44
N ILE A 302 43.70 16.91 40.24
CA ILE A 302 42.49 16.49 39.53
C ILE A 302 41.97 15.11 39.99
N GLU A 303 42.69 14.42 40.87
CA GLU A 303 42.33 13.07 41.35
C GLU A 303 40.93 12.98 41.99
N PRO A 304 40.45 13.94 42.81
CA PRO A 304 39.08 13.91 43.33
C PRO A 304 38.02 13.86 42.24
N LEU A 305 38.26 14.57 41.12
CA LEU A 305 37.36 14.56 39.96
C LEU A 305 37.49 13.25 39.16
N LYS A 306 38.71 12.73 38.99
CA LYS A 306 38.94 11.47 38.29
C LYS A 306 38.24 10.29 38.96
N THR A 307 38.27 10.21 40.30
CA THR A 307 37.52 9.18 41.06
C THR A 307 36.02 9.26 40.79
N ARG A 308 35.46 10.48 40.74
CA ARG A 308 34.04 10.71 40.46
C ARG A 308 33.65 10.39 39.02
N LEU A 309 34.61 10.32 38.10
CA LEU A 309 34.37 9.99 36.69
C LEU A 309 34.53 8.48 36.39
N ALA A 310 34.91 7.63 37.35
CA ALA A 310 35.06 6.19 37.11
C ALA A 310 33.86 5.51 36.41
N PRO A 311 32.58 5.84 36.73
CA PRO A 311 31.42 5.34 36.00
C PRO A 311 31.43 5.68 34.50
N ILE A 312 31.87 6.87 34.10
CA ILE A 312 31.91 7.27 32.68
C ILE A 312 32.99 6.49 31.93
N SER A 313 34.16 6.26 32.54
CA SER A 313 35.24 5.48 31.95
C SER A 313 34.82 4.00 31.76
N SER A 314 34.04 3.46 32.70
CA SER A 314 33.44 2.12 32.57
C SER A 314 32.40 2.07 31.44
N LEU A 315 31.55 3.11 31.34
CA LEU A 315 30.57 3.22 30.26
C LEU A 315 31.24 3.31 28.89
N ALA A 316 32.29 4.11 28.74
CA ALA A 316 33.04 4.25 27.49
C ALA A 316 33.55 2.89 26.98
N LYS A 317 34.16 2.08 27.86
CA LYS A 317 34.59 0.71 27.54
C LYS A 317 33.43 -0.21 27.18
N ALA A 318 32.29 -0.07 27.85
CA ALA A 318 31.10 -0.87 27.56
C ALA A 318 30.43 -0.49 26.22
N MET A 319 30.61 0.74 25.75
CA MET A 319 30.03 1.25 24.50
C MET A 319 30.91 1.00 23.27
N GLU A 320 32.20 0.77 23.45
CA GLU A 320 33.15 0.56 22.35
C GLU A 320 32.71 -0.55 21.37
N PRO A 321 32.26 -1.75 21.81
CA PRO A 321 31.78 -2.78 20.88
C PRO A 321 30.57 -2.33 20.04
N LEU A 322 29.63 -1.60 20.65
CA LEU A 322 28.46 -1.05 19.96
C LEU A 322 28.89 0.01 18.93
N GLY A 323 29.83 0.88 19.31
CA GLY A 323 30.38 1.88 18.40
C GLY A 323 31.07 1.26 17.18
N THR A 324 31.86 0.21 17.37
CA THR A 324 32.51 -0.54 16.30
C THR A 324 31.49 -1.26 15.41
N ALA A 325 30.46 -1.87 15.99
CA ALA A 325 29.39 -2.51 15.23
C ALA A 325 28.63 -1.49 14.36
N CYS A 326 28.29 -0.32 14.91
CA CYS A 326 27.62 0.76 14.16
C CYS A 326 28.46 1.28 12.99
N GLN A 327 29.79 1.32 13.12
CA GLN A 327 30.69 1.75 12.04
C GLN A 327 30.83 0.70 10.92
N SER A 328 30.53 -0.57 11.23
CA SER A 328 30.60 -1.69 10.29
C SER A 328 29.28 -1.90 9.53
N ILE A 329 28.25 -1.10 9.79
CA ILE A 329 26.97 -1.20 9.07
C ILE A 329 27.19 -0.89 7.59
N SER A 330 26.85 -1.84 6.73
CA SER A 330 27.04 -1.74 5.29
C SER A 330 25.73 -2.06 4.58
N ILE A 331 24.93 -1.02 4.32
CA ILE A 331 23.62 -1.17 3.66
C ILE A 331 23.79 -0.97 2.15
N PRO A 332 23.24 -1.87 1.30
CA PRO A 332 23.33 -1.73 -0.15
C PRO A 332 22.65 -0.46 -0.65
N GLU A 333 22.99 -0.04 -1.87
CA GLU A 333 22.42 1.14 -2.51
C GLU A 333 20.88 1.06 -2.68
N ASP A 334 20.21 2.22 -2.76
CA ASP A 334 18.74 2.29 -2.78
C ASP A 334 18.13 1.61 -4.02
N ASN A 335 18.85 1.59 -5.14
CA ASN A 335 18.47 0.88 -6.37
C ASN A 335 18.36 -0.63 -6.15
N VAL A 336 19.28 -1.23 -5.37
CA VAL A 336 19.27 -2.66 -5.02
C VAL A 336 18.03 -3.00 -4.19
N ILE A 337 17.73 -2.18 -3.18
CA ILE A 337 16.55 -2.37 -2.32
C ILE A 337 15.24 -2.18 -3.12
N LYS A 338 15.19 -1.17 -4.00
CA LYS A 338 14.03 -0.95 -4.90
C LYS A 338 13.84 -2.10 -5.91
N ALA A 339 14.92 -2.63 -6.46
CA ALA A 339 14.87 -3.78 -7.36
C ALA A 339 14.30 -5.00 -6.63
N LEU A 340 14.82 -5.31 -5.44
CA LEU A 340 14.30 -6.41 -4.62
C LEU A 340 12.83 -6.23 -4.26
N ARG A 341 12.41 -5.01 -3.89
CA ARG A 341 10.99 -4.71 -3.65
C ARG A 341 10.12 -5.03 -4.86
N THR A 342 10.57 -4.63 -6.05
CA THR A 342 9.86 -4.89 -7.31
C THR A 342 9.76 -6.39 -7.57
N ASP A 343 10.87 -7.14 -7.36
CA ASP A 343 10.89 -8.60 -7.53
C ASP A 343 9.94 -9.30 -6.54
N VAL A 344 9.91 -8.89 -5.27
CA VAL A 344 9.02 -9.45 -4.24
C VAL A 344 7.54 -9.17 -4.56
N GLU A 345 7.21 -7.96 -5.00
CA GLU A 345 5.83 -7.59 -5.38
C GLU A 345 5.35 -8.32 -6.63
N ALA A 346 6.23 -8.47 -7.63
CA ALA A 346 5.94 -9.26 -8.83
C ALA A 346 5.77 -10.74 -8.50
N ALA A 347 6.64 -11.32 -7.66
CA ALA A 347 6.52 -12.71 -7.21
C ALA A 347 5.23 -12.96 -6.41
N LEU A 348 4.77 -11.98 -5.61
CA LEU A 348 3.47 -12.05 -4.95
C LEU A 348 2.33 -12.14 -5.98
N LYS A 349 2.34 -11.30 -7.02
CA LYS A 349 1.34 -11.36 -8.11
C LYS A 349 1.37 -12.69 -8.85
N GLU A 350 2.57 -13.21 -9.14
CA GLU A 350 2.73 -14.54 -9.77
C GLU A 350 2.14 -15.64 -8.87
N THR A 351 2.40 -15.58 -7.56
CA THR A 351 1.87 -16.55 -6.59
C THR A 351 0.34 -16.45 -6.45
N GLU A 352 -0.23 -15.24 -6.48
CA GLU A 352 -1.68 -15.03 -6.49
C GLU A 352 -2.32 -15.55 -7.79
N SER A 353 -1.67 -15.31 -8.93
CA SER A 353 -2.11 -15.81 -10.25
C SER A 353 -2.15 -17.33 -10.30
N LEU A 354 -1.19 -18.01 -9.64
CA LEU A 354 -1.20 -19.46 -9.51
C LEU A 354 -2.43 -19.97 -8.75
N TYR A 355 -2.86 -19.24 -7.73
CA TYR A 355 -4.05 -19.60 -6.95
C TYR A 355 -5.34 -19.43 -7.77
N ASP A 356 -5.39 -18.41 -8.63
CA ASP A 356 -6.48 -18.26 -9.58
C ASP A 356 -6.50 -19.42 -10.59
N LEU A 357 -5.35 -19.87 -11.09
CA LEU A 357 -5.27 -21.06 -11.94
C LEU A 357 -5.75 -22.34 -11.23
N ILE A 358 -5.38 -22.53 -9.95
CA ILE A 358 -5.86 -23.65 -9.13
C ILE A 358 -7.38 -23.58 -8.95
N SER A 359 -7.90 -22.41 -8.59
CA SER A 359 -9.34 -22.19 -8.40
C SER A 359 -10.12 -22.45 -9.70
N ALA A 360 -9.56 -22.06 -10.84
CA ALA A 360 -10.17 -22.27 -12.14
C ALA A 360 -10.15 -23.74 -12.54
N HIS A 361 -9.08 -24.44 -12.20
CA HIS A 361 -9.04 -25.88 -12.35
C HIS A 361 -10.06 -26.59 -11.44
N ASP A 362 -10.24 -26.18 -10.19
CA ASP A 362 -11.23 -26.81 -9.30
C ASP A 362 -12.63 -26.74 -9.93
N CYS A 363 -12.97 -25.63 -10.59
CA CYS A 363 -14.18 -25.51 -11.41
C CYS A 363 -14.23 -26.54 -12.55
N ILE A 364 -13.12 -26.72 -13.27
CA ILE A 364 -13.01 -27.65 -14.42
C ILE A 364 -13.04 -29.12 -13.97
N SER A 365 -12.49 -29.45 -12.81
CA SER A 365 -12.36 -30.82 -12.31
C SER A 365 -13.71 -31.51 -12.06
N ALA A 366 -14.79 -30.73 -11.96
CA ALA A 366 -16.16 -31.23 -11.88
C ALA A 366 -16.69 -31.74 -13.23
N ALA A 367 -16.02 -31.44 -14.35
CA ALA A 367 -16.40 -31.89 -15.68
C ALA A 367 -16.08 -33.39 -15.86
N THR A 368 -17.10 -34.16 -16.19
CA THR A 368 -16.99 -35.59 -16.46
C THR A 368 -16.65 -35.88 -17.92
N SER A 369 -15.96 -37.00 -18.18
CA SER A 369 -15.76 -37.48 -19.54
C SER A 369 -17.09 -37.95 -20.14
N ALA A 370 -17.53 -37.33 -21.23
CA ALA A 370 -18.70 -37.79 -21.97
C ALA A 370 -18.29 -38.65 -23.18
N ASN A 371 -19.25 -39.40 -23.72
CA ASN A 371 -19.09 -40.11 -24.99
C ASN A 371 -18.72 -39.14 -26.12
N SER A 372 -18.04 -39.61 -27.18
CA SER A 372 -17.60 -38.76 -28.28
C SER A 372 -18.78 -38.05 -28.97
N MET A 373 -18.76 -36.71 -29.01
CA MET A 373 -19.63 -35.92 -29.89
C MET A 373 -19.17 -36.05 -31.34
N ASP A 374 -20.10 -36.05 -32.30
CA ASP A 374 -19.76 -36.06 -33.74
C ASP A 374 -19.41 -34.65 -34.24
N PHE A 375 -18.22 -34.17 -33.88
CA PHE A 375 -17.73 -32.86 -34.32
C PHE A 375 -17.49 -32.79 -35.84
N LYS A 376 -17.27 -33.93 -36.51
CA LYS A 376 -17.13 -33.98 -37.97
C LYS A 376 -18.44 -33.58 -38.65
N GLN A 377 -19.56 -34.08 -38.14
CA GLN A 377 -20.87 -33.69 -38.66
C GLN A 377 -21.16 -32.20 -38.40
N TRP A 378 -20.85 -31.66 -37.22
CA TRP A 378 -20.96 -30.20 -36.98
C TRP A 378 -20.08 -29.35 -37.89
N ASN A 379 -18.89 -29.84 -38.23
CA ASN A 379 -18.00 -29.11 -39.13
C ASN A 379 -18.59 -29.00 -40.54
N SER A 380 -19.32 -30.02 -41.01
CA SER A 380 -20.07 -29.94 -42.27
C SER A 380 -21.27 -28.98 -42.23
N GLU A 381 -21.73 -28.57 -41.05
CA GLU A 381 -22.82 -27.60 -40.89
C GLU A 381 -22.37 -26.14 -40.99
N LYS A 382 -21.07 -25.86 -41.03
CA LYS A 382 -20.54 -24.49 -41.02
C LYS A 382 -21.01 -23.63 -42.21
N ASP A 383 -20.89 -24.16 -43.42
CA ASP A 383 -21.32 -23.42 -44.62
C ASP A 383 -22.84 -23.35 -44.74
N ARG A 384 -23.54 -24.37 -44.22
CA ARG A 384 -25.00 -24.41 -44.13
C ARG A 384 -25.54 -23.36 -43.15
N ALA A 385 -24.86 -23.14 -42.04
CA ALA A 385 -25.22 -22.10 -41.08
C ALA A 385 -25.10 -20.69 -41.68
N LYS A 386 -24.10 -20.44 -42.54
CA LYS A 386 -24.01 -19.17 -43.28
C LYS A 386 -25.16 -18.99 -44.26
N PHE A 387 -25.55 -20.07 -44.95
CA PHE A 387 -26.73 -20.04 -45.80
C PHE A 387 -28.00 -19.73 -44.99
N LEU A 388 -28.15 -20.34 -43.81
CA LEU A 388 -29.26 -20.05 -42.89
C LEU A 388 -29.26 -18.58 -42.47
N ASP A 389 -28.12 -18.03 -42.05
CA ASP A 389 -28.00 -16.62 -41.66
C ASP A 389 -28.41 -15.69 -42.82
N ALA A 390 -28.01 -16.02 -44.07
CA ALA A 390 -28.43 -15.28 -45.26
C ALA A 390 -29.93 -15.40 -45.55
N ALA A 391 -30.51 -16.60 -45.41
CA ALA A 391 -31.93 -16.85 -45.58
C ALA A 391 -32.78 -16.12 -44.51
N VAL A 392 -32.33 -16.11 -43.26
CA VAL A 392 -32.94 -15.36 -42.16
C VAL A 392 -32.82 -13.85 -42.40
N ALA A 393 -31.69 -13.37 -42.89
CA ALA A 393 -31.52 -11.97 -43.27
C ALA A 393 -32.48 -11.57 -44.41
N ASN A 394 -32.61 -12.41 -45.44
CA ASN A 394 -33.55 -12.22 -46.54
C ASN A 394 -35.01 -12.20 -46.06
N TYR A 395 -35.41 -13.12 -45.18
CA TYR A 395 -36.73 -13.12 -44.55
C TYR A 395 -36.98 -11.81 -43.79
N ASN A 396 -36.05 -11.42 -42.92
CA ASN A 396 -36.18 -10.20 -42.11
C ASN A 396 -36.19 -8.92 -42.95
N GLN A 397 -35.50 -8.92 -44.09
CA GLN A 397 -35.56 -7.82 -45.05
C GLN A 397 -36.92 -7.74 -45.74
N LYS A 398 -37.49 -8.87 -46.16
CA LYS A 398 -38.82 -8.95 -46.78
C LYS A 398 -39.95 -8.64 -45.80
N PHE A 399 -39.75 -8.93 -44.51
CA PHE A 399 -40.77 -8.81 -43.47
C PHE A 399 -40.22 -8.12 -42.19
N PRO A 400 -39.96 -6.80 -42.24
CA PRO A 400 -39.27 -6.08 -41.16
C PRO A 400 -40.15 -5.80 -39.93
N SER A 401 -41.48 -5.91 -40.04
CA SER A 401 -42.44 -5.63 -38.96
C SER A 401 -42.84 -6.89 -38.20
N GLU A 402 -43.04 -6.73 -36.88
CA GLU A 402 -43.61 -7.76 -36.01
C GLU A 402 -45.00 -8.17 -36.51
N PHE A 403 -45.21 -9.47 -36.60
CA PHE A 403 -46.44 -10.07 -37.06
C PHE A 403 -47.42 -10.21 -35.90
N SER A 404 -48.45 -9.37 -35.85
CA SER A 404 -49.52 -9.46 -34.85
C SER A 404 -50.55 -10.52 -35.25
N VAL A 405 -50.47 -11.70 -34.61
CA VAL A 405 -51.46 -12.77 -34.79
C VAL A 405 -52.80 -12.42 -34.15
N ASP A 406 -52.77 -11.71 -33.02
CA ASP A 406 -53.97 -11.52 -32.20
C ASP A 406 -54.98 -10.61 -32.90
N ASP A 407 -54.50 -9.59 -33.62
CA ASP A 407 -55.35 -8.73 -34.45
C ASP A 407 -55.99 -9.54 -35.58
N LEU A 408 -55.20 -10.34 -36.29
CA LEU A 408 -55.69 -11.14 -37.41
C LEU A 408 -56.66 -12.25 -36.95
N LYS A 409 -56.42 -12.88 -35.80
CA LYS A 409 -57.36 -13.81 -35.18
C LYS A 409 -58.65 -13.13 -34.78
N THR A 410 -58.58 -11.90 -34.27
CA THR A 410 -59.76 -11.12 -33.91
C THR A 410 -60.58 -10.77 -35.14
N ASP A 411 -59.94 -10.40 -36.24
CA ASP A 411 -60.60 -10.13 -37.52
C ASP A 411 -61.28 -11.40 -38.06
N ILE A 412 -60.59 -12.55 -38.04
CA ILE A 412 -61.16 -13.84 -38.44
C ILE A 412 -62.36 -14.22 -37.56
N ALA A 413 -62.24 -14.12 -36.24
CA ALA A 413 -63.32 -14.45 -35.32
C ALA A 413 -64.53 -13.52 -35.51
N SER A 414 -64.28 -12.24 -35.78
CA SER A 414 -65.33 -11.26 -36.07
C SER A 414 -66.01 -11.57 -37.40
N PHE A 415 -65.25 -12.00 -38.41
CA PHE A 415 -65.80 -12.44 -39.70
C PHE A 415 -66.67 -13.69 -39.56
N ILE A 416 -66.21 -14.71 -38.82
CA ILE A 416 -66.97 -15.93 -38.56
C ILE A 416 -68.29 -15.62 -37.82
N LYS A 417 -68.30 -14.69 -36.86
CA LYS A 417 -69.52 -14.30 -36.12
C LYS A 417 -70.62 -13.71 -37.00
N LEU A 418 -70.30 -13.24 -38.21
CA LEU A 418 -71.30 -12.73 -39.16
C LEU A 418 -72.08 -13.85 -39.87
N ILE A 419 -71.61 -15.10 -39.75
CA ILE A 419 -72.27 -16.28 -40.29
C ILE A 419 -73.35 -16.75 -39.32
N ASP A 420 -74.62 -16.45 -39.64
CA ASP A 420 -75.80 -16.96 -38.93
C ASP A 420 -76.51 -18.01 -39.78
N MET A 421 -76.39 -19.27 -39.36
CA MET A 421 -76.95 -20.42 -40.05
C MET A 421 -78.48 -20.42 -40.11
N THR A 422 -79.15 -19.61 -39.28
CA THR A 422 -80.62 -19.46 -39.28
C THR A 422 -81.10 -18.34 -40.20
N LYS A 423 -80.18 -17.50 -40.70
CA LYS A 423 -80.45 -16.30 -41.50
C LYS A 423 -79.40 -16.13 -42.60
N LEU A 424 -79.36 -17.09 -43.52
CA LEU A 424 -78.31 -17.17 -44.55
C LEU A 424 -78.27 -15.94 -45.48
N PRO A 425 -79.40 -15.41 -46.02
CA PRO A 425 -79.36 -14.22 -46.87
C PRO A 425 -78.81 -12.99 -46.13
N GLU A 426 -79.28 -12.74 -44.90
CA GLU A 426 -78.79 -11.64 -44.04
C GLU A 426 -77.31 -11.81 -43.66
N SER A 427 -76.81 -13.05 -43.60
CA SER A 427 -75.40 -13.33 -43.32
C SER A 427 -74.51 -12.97 -44.51
N LEU A 428 -74.95 -13.26 -45.74
CA LEU A 428 -74.22 -12.89 -46.94
C LEU A 428 -74.09 -11.36 -47.06
N ASP A 429 -75.16 -10.61 -46.81
CA ASP A 429 -75.13 -9.14 -46.82
C ASP A 429 -74.18 -8.57 -45.76
N ARG A 430 -74.20 -9.14 -44.54
CA ARG A 430 -73.27 -8.75 -43.47
C ARG A 430 -71.82 -9.03 -43.82
N LEU A 431 -71.53 -10.18 -44.45
CA LEU A 431 -70.20 -10.51 -44.94
C LEU A 431 -69.77 -9.58 -46.07
N LYS A 432 -70.68 -9.24 -47.00
CA LYS A 432 -70.47 -8.26 -48.09
C LYS A 432 -70.16 -6.86 -47.56
N ALA A 433 -70.69 -6.49 -46.39
CA ALA A 433 -70.40 -5.22 -45.72
C ALA A 433 -69.09 -5.19 -44.91
N PHE A 434 -68.52 -6.35 -44.57
CA PHE A 434 -67.23 -6.43 -43.85
C PHE A 434 -66.06 -6.02 -44.76
N ASP A 435 -64.99 -5.44 -44.19
CA ASP A 435 -63.75 -5.10 -44.92
C ASP A 435 -62.93 -6.36 -45.27
N ARG A 436 -63.43 -7.13 -46.25
CA ARG A 436 -62.81 -8.34 -46.76
C ARG A 436 -61.46 -8.06 -47.42
N ALA A 437 -61.30 -6.90 -48.04
CA ALA A 437 -60.05 -6.52 -48.69
C ALA A 437 -58.90 -6.41 -47.68
N ALA A 438 -59.15 -5.78 -46.52
CA ALA A 438 -58.16 -5.70 -45.45
C ALA A 438 -57.84 -7.08 -44.84
N LEU A 439 -58.85 -7.90 -44.52
CA LEU A 439 -58.65 -9.24 -43.97
C LEU A 439 -57.88 -10.14 -44.96
N ARG A 440 -58.29 -10.14 -46.23
CA ARG A 440 -57.62 -10.88 -47.31
C ARG A 440 -56.16 -10.46 -47.43
N LYS A 441 -55.86 -9.16 -47.43
CA LYS A 441 -54.48 -8.66 -47.51
C LYS A 441 -53.61 -9.19 -46.35
N LYS A 442 -54.13 -9.17 -45.11
CA LYS A 442 -53.43 -9.73 -43.94
C LYS A 442 -53.21 -11.23 -44.04
N LEU A 443 -54.18 -11.99 -44.56
CA LEU A 443 -54.03 -13.43 -44.82
C LEU A 443 -53.01 -13.71 -45.93
N GLU A 444 -53.03 -12.93 -47.02
CA GLU A 444 -52.06 -13.03 -48.11
C GLU A 444 -50.63 -12.73 -47.63
N GLU A 445 -50.43 -11.72 -46.78
CA GLU A 445 -49.14 -11.45 -46.14
C GLU A 445 -48.70 -12.61 -45.24
N SER A 446 -49.63 -13.20 -44.48
CA SER A 446 -49.37 -14.36 -43.61
C SER A 446 -48.96 -15.59 -44.42
N LYS A 447 -49.65 -15.85 -45.54
CA LYS A 447 -49.31 -16.91 -46.50
C LYS A 447 -47.93 -16.66 -47.11
N LYS A 448 -47.64 -15.43 -47.56
CA LYS A 448 -46.32 -15.07 -48.10
C LYS A 448 -45.21 -15.29 -47.07
N ARG A 449 -45.44 -14.99 -45.79
CA ARG A 449 -44.51 -15.30 -44.70
C ARG A 449 -44.29 -16.82 -44.58
N ALA A 450 -45.36 -17.60 -44.53
CA ALA A 450 -45.28 -19.06 -44.46
C ALA A 450 -44.50 -19.64 -45.65
N ASP A 451 -44.87 -19.25 -46.88
CA ASP A 451 -44.21 -19.71 -48.11
C ASP A 451 -42.73 -19.32 -48.14
N CYS A 452 -42.40 -18.08 -47.77
CA CYS A 452 -41.00 -17.62 -47.73
C CYS A 452 -40.18 -18.45 -46.74
N ILE A 453 -40.71 -18.72 -45.55
CA ILE A 453 -40.03 -19.55 -44.55
C ILE A 453 -39.84 -20.97 -45.10
N THR A 454 -40.88 -21.58 -45.66
CA THR A 454 -40.82 -22.93 -46.22
C THR A 454 -39.88 -23.01 -47.44
N THR A 455 -39.78 -21.99 -48.29
CA THR A 455 -38.86 -22.03 -49.44
C THR A 455 -37.41 -21.83 -49.02
N GLU A 456 -37.15 -20.84 -48.16
CA GLU A 456 -35.78 -20.42 -47.84
C GLU A 456 -35.13 -21.33 -46.78
N LEU A 457 -35.90 -21.91 -45.85
CA LEU A 457 -35.36 -22.64 -44.68
C LEU A 457 -35.55 -24.16 -44.73
N LYS A 458 -36.37 -24.70 -45.64
CA LYS A 458 -36.69 -26.14 -45.70
C LYS A 458 -35.45 -27.00 -45.93
N ASN A 459 -34.59 -26.62 -46.88
CA ASN A 459 -33.39 -27.40 -47.22
C ASN A 459 -32.43 -27.53 -46.03
N TRP A 460 -32.35 -26.51 -45.18
CA TRP A 460 -31.53 -26.55 -43.99
C TRP A 460 -32.13 -27.46 -42.91
N SER A 461 -33.45 -27.36 -42.67
CA SER A 461 -34.13 -28.17 -41.65
C SER A 461 -34.21 -29.67 -41.95
N THR A 462 -34.14 -30.06 -43.22
CA THR A 462 -34.21 -31.47 -43.63
C THR A 462 -32.92 -32.23 -43.36
N GLU A 463 -31.79 -31.54 -43.32
CA GLU A 463 -30.46 -32.17 -43.25
C GLU A 463 -29.81 -32.07 -41.87
N LEU A 464 -30.15 -31.05 -41.08
CA LEU A 464 -29.77 -31.00 -39.67
C LEU A 464 -30.57 -32.07 -38.89
N THR A 465 -29.88 -33.09 -38.38
CA THR A 465 -30.55 -34.16 -37.65
C THR A 465 -30.89 -33.72 -36.23
N GLU A 466 -32.13 -33.93 -35.81
CA GLU A 466 -32.56 -33.78 -34.41
C GLU A 466 -31.65 -34.58 -33.46
N ASP A 467 -31.13 -35.69 -33.96
CA ASP A 467 -30.10 -36.52 -33.33
C ASP A 467 -28.79 -35.75 -33.04
N LEU A 468 -28.28 -34.92 -33.97
CA LEU A 468 -27.05 -34.14 -33.78
C LEU A 468 -27.22 -33.12 -32.64
N ILE A 469 -28.35 -32.39 -32.62
CA ILE A 469 -28.66 -31.42 -31.57
C ILE A 469 -28.84 -32.11 -30.22
N THR A 470 -29.58 -33.22 -30.19
CA THR A 470 -29.84 -33.98 -28.97
C THR A 470 -28.55 -34.56 -28.39
N LYS A 471 -27.66 -35.09 -29.25
CA LYS A 471 -26.32 -35.55 -28.86
C LYS A 471 -25.47 -34.42 -28.30
N THR A 472 -25.49 -33.22 -28.90
CA THR A 472 -24.76 -32.06 -28.38
C THR A 472 -25.29 -31.61 -27.03
N LYS A 473 -26.62 -31.52 -26.86
CA LYS A 473 -27.22 -31.17 -25.58
C LYS A 473 -26.86 -32.20 -24.51
N LYS A 474 -27.04 -33.48 -24.81
CA LYS A 474 -26.68 -34.58 -23.91
C LYS A 474 -25.20 -34.52 -23.54
N TRP A 475 -24.31 -34.25 -24.49
CA TRP A 475 -22.89 -34.10 -24.20
C TRP A 475 -22.61 -32.92 -23.26
N MET A 476 -23.25 -31.76 -23.46
CA MET A 476 -23.07 -30.61 -22.56
C MET A 476 -23.57 -30.91 -21.15
N ASP A 477 -24.71 -31.61 -21.03
CA ASP A 477 -25.28 -32.04 -19.75
C ASP A 477 -24.36 -33.09 -19.07
N ASP A 478 -23.91 -34.10 -19.82
CA ASP A 478 -23.03 -35.18 -19.35
C ASP A 478 -21.64 -34.67 -18.97
N THR A 479 -21.14 -33.60 -19.59
CA THR A 479 -19.85 -32.96 -19.24
C THR A 479 -19.97 -31.88 -18.18
N LYS A 480 -21.20 -31.47 -17.81
CA LYS A 480 -21.48 -30.36 -16.89
C LYS A 480 -20.80 -29.04 -17.26
N ILE A 481 -20.61 -28.77 -18.55
CA ILE A 481 -19.88 -27.59 -19.02
C ILE A 481 -20.50 -26.26 -18.55
N THR A 482 -21.83 -26.23 -18.35
CA THR A 482 -22.56 -25.07 -17.81
C THR A 482 -22.23 -24.80 -16.34
N ASP A 483 -22.05 -25.86 -15.53
CA ASP A 483 -21.65 -25.73 -14.13
C ASP A 483 -20.22 -25.18 -14.03
N VAL A 484 -19.32 -25.66 -14.90
CA VAL A 484 -17.95 -25.15 -15.03
C VAL A 484 -17.97 -23.67 -15.38
N SER A 485 -18.77 -23.26 -16.37
CA SER A 485 -18.91 -21.85 -16.74
C SER A 485 -19.38 -20.97 -15.58
N THR A 486 -20.44 -21.40 -14.91
CA THR A 486 -20.99 -20.69 -13.75
C THR A 486 -19.96 -20.57 -12.63
N CYS A 487 -19.14 -21.60 -12.42
CA CYS A 487 -18.05 -21.58 -11.46
C CYS A 487 -16.94 -20.60 -11.86
N LEU A 488 -16.48 -20.62 -13.11
CA LEU A 488 -15.44 -19.72 -13.64
C LEU A 488 -15.89 -18.25 -13.67
N ALA A 489 -17.18 -17.98 -13.85
CA ALA A 489 -17.72 -16.62 -13.81
C ALA A 489 -17.67 -16.01 -12.40
N LYS A 490 -17.63 -16.83 -11.33
CA LYS A 490 -17.59 -16.33 -9.96
C LYS A 490 -16.33 -15.50 -9.72
N ASN A 491 -16.53 -14.39 -9.03
CA ASN A 491 -15.46 -13.47 -8.64
C ASN A 491 -14.61 -12.92 -9.79
N ASN A 492 -15.01 -12.95 -11.07
CA ASN A 492 -14.15 -12.57 -12.21
C ASN A 492 -12.89 -13.45 -12.39
N LEU A 493 -12.97 -14.74 -12.02
CA LEU A 493 -11.84 -15.67 -12.17
C LEU A 493 -11.35 -15.79 -13.62
N VAL A 494 -12.29 -15.72 -14.59
CA VAL A 494 -12.00 -15.65 -16.03
C VAL A 494 -10.97 -14.57 -16.38
N GLN A 495 -11.21 -13.33 -15.92
CA GLN A 495 -10.34 -12.21 -16.26
C GLN A 495 -8.97 -12.36 -15.59
N ARG A 496 -8.95 -12.79 -14.32
CA ARG A 496 -7.70 -12.99 -13.58
C ARG A 496 -6.83 -14.09 -14.18
N VAL A 497 -7.41 -15.19 -14.66
CA VAL A 497 -6.67 -16.24 -15.37
C VAL A 497 -6.08 -15.75 -16.70
N ARG A 498 -6.78 -14.87 -17.43
CA ARG A 498 -6.24 -14.25 -18.65
C ARG A 498 -5.04 -13.35 -18.34
N GLU A 499 -5.15 -12.55 -17.28
CA GLU A 499 -4.13 -11.63 -16.79
C GLU A 499 -2.97 -12.32 -16.06
N ALA A 500 -3.10 -13.60 -15.68
CA ALA A 500 -2.07 -14.36 -14.99
C ALA A 500 -0.74 -14.35 -15.76
N GLU A 501 0.33 -13.84 -15.16
CA GLU A 501 1.65 -13.80 -15.78
C GLU A 501 2.40 -15.13 -15.61
N ASP A 502 3.37 -15.38 -16.50
CA ASP A 502 4.30 -16.50 -16.33
C ASP A 502 5.19 -16.25 -15.10
N PRO A 503 5.53 -17.28 -14.30
CA PRO A 503 6.27 -17.13 -13.05
C PRO A 503 7.78 -16.98 -13.26
N LYS A 504 8.18 -15.90 -13.90
CA LYS A 504 9.59 -15.65 -14.22
C LYS A 504 10.28 -14.93 -13.08
N THR A 505 9.56 -14.09 -12.35
CA THR A 505 10.10 -13.19 -11.33
C THR A 505 10.35 -13.92 -10.01
N LEU A 506 9.61 -14.98 -9.71
CA LEU A 506 9.92 -15.88 -8.58
C LEU A 506 11.38 -16.37 -8.60
N LEU A 507 11.95 -16.62 -9.79
CA LEU A 507 13.34 -17.07 -9.92
C LEU A 507 14.37 -15.98 -9.56
N ASN A 508 13.97 -14.69 -9.57
CA ASN A 508 14.82 -13.59 -9.11
C ASN A 508 14.98 -13.59 -7.59
N LEU A 509 14.18 -14.35 -6.84
CA LEU A 509 14.20 -14.38 -5.38
C LEU A 509 15.02 -15.55 -4.80
N LYS A 510 15.92 -16.14 -5.60
CA LYS A 510 16.87 -17.17 -5.15
C LYS A 510 18.00 -16.60 -4.30
N ALA A 511 18.67 -17.45 -3.53
CA ALA A 511 19.74 -17.01 -2.63
C ALA A 511 20.97 -16.45 -3.35
N ASP A 512 21.22 -16.87 -4.59
CA ASP A 512 22.31 -16.40 -5.43
C ASP A 512 22.02 -15.08 -6.16
N ASN A 513 20.77 -14.60 -6.12
CA ASN A 513 20.43 -13.31 -6.72
C ASN A 513 21.21 -12.17 -6.02
N PRO A 514 21.90 -11.31 -6.79
CA PRO A 514 22.72 -10.23 -6.22
C PRO A 514 21.97 -9.27 -5.30
N ASN A 515 20.69 -8.99 -5.59
CA ASN A 515 19.89 -8.07 -4.77
C ASN A 515 19.50 -8.72 -3.45
N VAL A 516 19.03 -9.97 -3.49
CA VAL A 516 18.66 -10.73 -2.29
C VAL A 516 19.88 -10.91 -1.38
N LYS A 517 21.02 -11.31 -1.95
CA LYS A 517 22.26 -11.48 -1.20
C LYS A 517 22.74 -10.19 -0.55
N GLN A 518 22.82 -9.10 -1.31
CA GLN A 518 23.28 -7.81 -0.79
C GLN A 518 22.38 -7.26 0.33
N VAL A 519 21.06 -7.41 0.21
CA VAL A 519 20.13 -7.01 1.28
C VAL A 519 20.29 -7.90 2.51
N SER A 520 20.41 -9.21 2.32
CA SER A 520 20.63 -10.17 3.42
C SER A 520 21.95 -9.91 4.16
N ASP A 521 23.03 -9.65 3.42
CA ASP A 521 24.35 -9.28 3.96
C ASP A 521 24.27 -7.93 4.71
N GLY A 522 23.55 -6.95 4.16
CA GLY A 522 23.31 -5.68 4.83
C GLY A 522 22.56 -5.84 6.16
N VAL A 523 21.50 -6.66 6.19
CA VAL A 523 20.78 -7.00 7.42
C VAL A 523 21.70 -7.74 8.40
N ALA A 524 22.59 -8.63 7.94
CA ALA A 524 23.53 -9.35 8.79
C ALA A 524 24.46 -8.40 9.58
N THR A 525 24.89 -7.28 8.98
CA THR A 525 25.67 -6.25 9.70
C THR A 525 24.87 -5.58 10.84
N LEU A 526 23.55 -5.48 10.71
CA LEU A 526 22.67 -4.96 11.77
C LEU A 526 22.46 -5.96 12.92
N ILE A 527 22.52 -7.27 12.65
CA ILE A 527 22.33 -8.31 13.68
C ILE A 527 23.32 -8.11 14.83
N GLU A 528 24.60 -7.95 14.48
CA GLU A 528 25.66 -7.72 15.46
C GLU A 528 25.43 -6.42 16.24
N THR A 529 25.01 -5.36 15.54
CA THR A 529 24.71 -4.06 16.16
C THR A 529 23.56 -4.18 17.18
N VAL A 530 22.47 -4.85 16.83
CA VAL A 530 21.33 -5.10 17.72
C VAL A 530 21.73 -5.99 18.91
N ALA A 531 22.58 -6.99 18.69
CA ALA A 531 23.10 -7.85 19.76
C ALA A 531 23.92 -7.05 20.79
N GLN A 532 24.83 -6.18 20.32
CA GLN A 532 25.62 -5.30 21.20
C GLN A 532 24.74 -4.29 21.94
N TRP A 533 23.71 -3.74 21.29
CA TRP A 533 22.72 -2.89 21.94
C TRP A 533 22.00 -3.63 23.07
N ASN A 534 21.48 -4.82 22.80
CA ASN A 534 20.77 -5.63 23.79
C ASN A 534 21.66 -6.01 24.98
N LYS A 535 22.95 -6.28 24.75
CA LYS A 535 23.94 -6.50 25.81
C LYS A 535 24.17 -5.26 26.68
N LEU A 536 24.09 -4.07 26.08
CA LEU A 536 24.24 -2.80 26.81
C LEU A 536 22.96 -2.43 27.58
N SER A 537 21.79 -2.61 26.98
CA SER A 537 20.49 -2.22 27.54
C SER A 537 19.96 -3.17 28.61
N SER A 538 20.31 -4.46 28.54
CA SER A 538 19.92 -5.49 29.52
C SER A 538 20.62 -5.37 30.88
N LYS A 539 21.63 -4.50 31.02
CA LYS A 539 22.27 -4.24 32.32
C LYS A 539 21.25 -3.58 33.26
N LYS A 540 20.74 -4.36 34.21
CA LYS A 540 19.74 -3.93 35.20
C LYS A 540 20.18 -2.64 35.90
N ARG A 541 19.23 -1.73 36.14
CA ARG A 541 19.42 -0.60 37.06
C ARG A 541 19.95 -1.15 38.38
N PRO A 542 21.01 -0.56 38.99
CA PRO A 542 21.45 -0.98 40.31
C PRO A 542 20.25 -0.91 41.26
N THR A 543 19.82 -2.07 41.78
CA THR A 543 18.58 -2.26 42.55
C THR A 543 18.65 -1.69 43.98
N ARG A 544 19.65 -0.86 44.30
CA ARG A 544 19.82 -0.36 45.66
C ARG A 544 20.43 1.03 45.62
N ARG A 545 19.62 2.05 45.98
CA ARG A 545 20.16 3.30 46.54
C ARG A 545 20.96 2.90 47.78
N ARG A 546 22.27 2.72 47.65
CA ARG A 546 23.14 2.64 48.82
C ARG A 546 23.06 4.04 49.43
N ARG A 547 22.41 4.18 50.60
CA ARG A 547 22.53 5.40 51.40
C ARG A 547 24.00 5.47 51.83
N GLU A 548 24.81 6.15 51.05
CA GLU A 548 26.16 6.55 51.46
C GLU A 548 25.99 7.79 52.34
N THR A 549 26.30 7.62 53.63
CA THR A 549 26.27 8.64 54.69
C THR A 549 27.52 9.53 54.70
N GLU A 550 28.19 9.71 53.57
CA GLU A 550 29.27 10.69 53.42
C GLU A 550 28.73 11.96 52.75
N ASN A 551 29.20 13.12 53.19
CA ASN A 551 28.90 14.44 52.61
C ASN A 551 29.40 14.50 51.16
N LYS A 552 28.73 13.82 50.24
CA LYS A 552 29.09 13.75 48.84
C LYS A 552 28.68 15.05 48.19
N ILE A 553 29.67 15.88 47.86
CA ILE A 553 29.46 17.09 47.06
C ILE A 553 28.91 16.67 45.70
N GLU A 554 27.66 17.04 45.41
CA GLU A 554 26.94 16.70 44.19
C GLU A 554 26.56 17.97 43.43
N MET A 555 26.50 17.86 42.10
CA MET A 555 26.07 18.98 41.27
C MET A 555 24.55 19.04 41.31
N ARG A 556 24.00 20.19 41.74
CA ARG A 556 22.55 20.40 41.74
C ARG A 556 22.03 20.36 40.30
N ASP A 557 20.92 19.66 40.07
CA ASP A 557 20.29 19.53 38.75
C ASP A 557 21.32 19.23 37.64
N ALA A 558 22.22 18.26 37.88
CA ALA A 558 23.46 18.09 37.13
C ALA A 558 23.27 18.03 35.59
N LEU A 559 22.29 17.26 35.11
CA LEU A 559 21.98 17.16 33.67
C LEU A 559 21.48 18.48 33.09
N LYS A 560 20.61 19.20 33.82
CA LYS A 560 20.10 20.51 33.41
C LYS A 560 21.23 21.53 33.34
N THR A 561 22.02 21.63 34.40
CA THR A 561 23.18 22.52 34.49
C THR A 561 24.19 22.23 33.38
N SER A 562 24.46 20.95 33.13
CA SER A 562 25.34 20.52 32.04
C SER A 562 24.79 20.90 30.65
N LYS A 563 23.50 20.69 30.38
CA LYS A 563 22.87 21.08 29.11
C LYS A 563 22.87 22.60 28.92
N GLN A 564 22.57 23.35 29.97
CA GLN A 564 22.59 24.81 29.96
C GLN A 564 23.98 25.34 29.61
N PHE A 565 25.04 24.83 30.24
CA PHE A 565 26.42 25.20 29.93
C PHE A 565 26.85 24.76 28.52
N ALA A 566 26.49 23.54 28.12
CA ALA A 566 26.82 23.00 26.81
C ALA A 566 26.14 23.76 25.66
N SER A 567 24.99 24.40 25.90
CA SER A 567 24.28 25.19 24.89
C SER A 567 25.15 26.33 24.34
N GLY A 568 25.84 27.06 25.21
CA GLY A 568 26.79 28.10 24.81
C GLY A 568 28.07 27.51 24.20
N ALA A 569 28.51 26.34 24.66
CA ALA A 569 29.65 25.64 24.06
C ALA A 569 29.41 25.27 22.59
N VAL A 570 28.22 24.76 22.26
CA VAL A 570 27.80 24.43 20.88
C VAL A 570 27.79 25.68 20.01
N VAL A 571 27.22 26.79 20.50
CA VAL A 571 27.21 28.06 19.77
C VAL A 571 28.63 28.56 19.48
N LEU A 572 29.49 28.59 20.50
CA LEU A 572 30.89 29.02 20.34
C LEU A 572 31.68 28.10 19.41
N GLN A 573 31.41 26.80 19.44
CA GLN A 573 32.01 25.85 18.52
C GLN A 573 31.58 26.10 17.07
N GLY A 574 30.28 26.35 16.83
CA GLY A 574 29.78 26.74 15.51
C GLY A 574 30.46 28.01 15.00
N LEU A 575 30.57 29.04 15.85
CA LEU A 575 31.29 30.27 15.50
C LEU A 575 32.77 30.01 15.17
N ALA A 576 33.44 29.16 15.94
CA ALA A 576 34.83 28.77 15.68
C ALA A 576 34.99 27.95 14.38
N ASN A 577 34.02 27.09 14.04
CA ASN A 577 34.04 26.34 12.78
C ASN A 577 33.91 27.29 11.58
N VAL A 578 33.03 28.29 11.66
CA VAL A 578 32.92 29.33 10.61
C VAL A 578 34.20 30.16 10.51
N GLN A 579 34.82 30.52 11.64
CA GLN A 579 36.10 31.25 11.64
C GLN A 579 37.21 30.47 10.90
N LYS A 580 37.22 29.14 11.01
CA LYS A 580 38.23 28.27 10.38
C LYS A 580 37.94 27.99 8.91
N SER A 581 36.70 28.17 8.47
CA SER A 581 36.25 27.82 7.11
C SER A 581 35.38 28.92 6.50
N PRO A 582 35.86 30.18 6.42
CA PRO A 582 35.06 31.29 5.91
C PRO A 582 34.71 31.12 4.42
N ASP A 583 35.54 30.39 3.67
CA ASP A 583 35.33 30.12 2.24
C ASP A 583 34.09 29.25 1.98
N VAL A 584 33.73 28.35 2.91
CA VAL A 584 32.52 27.53 2.80
C VAL A 584 31.26 28.40 2.80
N ILE A 585 31.20 29.39 3.70
CA ILE A 585 30.10 30.36 3.76
C ILE A 585 30.06 31.22 2.49
N GLN A 586 31.21 31.72 2.04
CA GLN A 586 31.30 32.55 0.84
C GLN A 586 30.87 31.80 -0.42
N LYS A 587 31.32 30.55 -0.59
CA LYS A 587 30.94 29.69 -1.72
C LYS A 587 29.45 29.34 -1.68
N LEU A 588 28.91 29.02 -0.50
CA LEU A 588 27.47 28.74 -0.36
C LEU A 588 26.65 29.95 -0.81
N MET A 589 27.03 31.16 -0.37
CA MET A 589 26.33 32.38 -0.75
C MET A 589 26.54 32.78 -2.20
N ALA A 590 27.62 32.33 -2.86
CA ALA A 590 27.81 32.52 -4.29
C ALA A 590 26.78 31.73 -5.12
N PHE A 591 26.32 30.57 -4.62
CA PHE A 591 25.28 29.74 -5.24
C PHE A 591 23.84 30.14 -4.85
N GLU A 592 23.64 31.28 -4.17
CA GLU A 592 22.32 31.67 -3.66
C GLU A 592 21.23 31.65 -4.74
N LYS A 593 21.53 32.23 -5.91
CA LYS A 593 20.57 32.34 -7.01
C LYS A 593 20.24 30.98 -7.63
N ASP A 594 21.20 30.08 -7.71
CA ASP A 594 21.03 28.74 -8.27
C ASP A 594 20.19 27.86 -7.34
N ILE A 595 20.48 27.90 -6.03
CA ILE A 595 19.67 27.23 -5.01
C ILE A 595 18.23 27.78 -5.03
N ASP A 596 18.06 29.10 -5.07
CA ASP A 596 16.73 29.73 -5.15
C ASP A 596 15.93 29.29 -6.40
N ALA A 597 16.61 29.05 -7.53
CA ALA A 597 15.98 28.60 -8.77
C ALA A 597 15.52 27.13 -8.68
N GLU A 598 16.37 26.24 -8.17
CA GLU A 598 16.06 24.82 -7.99
C GLU A 598 14.94 24.60 -6.98
N VAL A 599 14.90 25.37 -5.89
CA VAL A 599 13.80 25.31 -4.91
C VAL A 599 12.48 25.73 -5.54
N LYS A 600 12.46 26.76 -6.39
CA LYS A 600 11.24 27.18 -7.12
C LYS A 600 10.78 26.15 -8.15
N GLY A 601 11.66 25.26 -8.61
CA GLY A 601 11.37 24.22 -9.59
C GLY A 601 10.82 22.92 -9.01
N LEU A 602 10.68 22.82 -7.68
CA LEU A 602 10.20 21.61 -7.00
C LEU A 602 8.73 21.32 -7.32
N LYS A 603 8.43 20.05 -7.62
CA LYS A 603 7.06 19.55 -7.82
C LYS A 603 6.37 19.15 -6.52
N ASP A 604 7.15 18.79 -5.50
CA ASP A 604 6.67 18.42 -4.18
C ASP A 604 6.47 19.67 -3.31
N VAL A 605 5.20 19.99 -3.04
CA VAL A 605 4.79 21.19 -2.30
C VAL A 605 5.21 21.14 -0.84
N ASP A 606 5.23 19.95 -0.23
CA ASP A 606 5.62 19.78 1.17
C ASP A 606 7.14 19.92 1.33
N GLN A 607 7.89 19.36 0.39
CA GLN A 607 9.34 19.53 0.32
C GLN A 607 9.72 21.01 0.09
N GLU A 608 9.06 21.70 -0.85
CA GLU A 608 9.29 23.13 -1.12
C GLU A 608 9.03 23.97 0.14
N LYS A 609 7.92 23.71 0.84
CA LYS A 609 7.57 24.42 2.08
C LYS A 609 8.62 24.20 3.17
N ALA A 610 9.07 22.95 3.36
CA ALA A 610 10.12 22.63 4.32
C ALA A 610 11.43 23.39 4.02
N ILE A 611 11.86 23.43 2.76
CA ILE A 611 13.09 24.14 2.37
C ILE A 611 12.96 25.65 2.63
N LYS A 612 11.82 26.26 2.28
CA LYS A 612 11.60 27.70 2.50
C LYS A 612 11.61 28.12 3.95
N THR A 613 11.37 27.20 4.91
CA THR A 613 11.54 27.54 6.34
C THR A 613 13.00 27.75 6.71
N LEU A 614 13.93 26.96 6.14
CA LEU A 614 15.35 27.00 6.45
C LEU A 614 16.11 27.99 5.54
N TRP A 615 15.83 27.96 4.25
CA TRP A 615 16.44 28.78 3.21
C TRP A 615 15.59 30.04 2.90
N ASN A 616 15.49 30.93 3.89
CA ASN A 616 14.70 32.17 3.81
C ASN A 616 15.58 33.44 3.81
N THR A 617 15.00 34.60 3.48
CA THR A 617 15.72 35.89 3.39
C THR A 617 16.47 36.25 4.67
N ASN A 618 15.90 36.01 5.85
CA ASN A 618 16.52 36.34 7.13
C ASN A 618 17.76 35.46 7.39
N ASN A 619 17.62 34.15 7.19
CA ASN A 619 18.71 33.20 7.37
C ASN A 619 19.83 33.45 6.34
N LYS A 620 19.50 33.71 5.06
CA LYS A 620 20.49 34.06 4.03
C LYS A 620 21.30 35.30 4.39
N LYS A 621 20.62 36.35 4.87
CA LYS A 621 21.28 37.58 5.33
C LYS A 621 22.21 37.30 6.52
N ALA A 622 21.71 36.58 7.53
CA ALA A 622 22.50 36.28 8.73
C ALA A 622 23.69 35.35 8.43
N ILE A 623 23.57 34.36 7.53
CA ILE A 623 24.69 33.54 7.04
C ILE A 623 25.75 34.42 6.38
N LYS A 624 25.33 35.37 5.52
CA LYS A 624 26.23 36.27 4.81
C LYS A 624 26.98 37.23 5.73
N GLU A 625 26.34 37.68 6.81
CA GLU A 625 26.92 38.61 7.80
C GLU A 625 27.75 37.90 8.89
N LEU A 626 27.66 36.57 8.98
CA LEU A 626 28.28 35.78 10.04
C LEU A 626 29.80 35.92 10.13
N PRO A 627 30.59 35.88 9.02
CA PRO A 627 32.04 36.06 9.09
C PRO A 627 32.44 37.41 9.70
N ASN A 628 31.75 38.49 9.33
CA ASN A 628 32.02 39.85 9.84
C ASN A 628 31.67 39.98 11.33
N SER A 629 30.61 39.29 11.76
CA SER A 629 30.20 39.27 13.16
C SER A 629 31.22 38.53 14.04
N ILE A 630 31.83 37.47 13.52
CA ILE A 630 32.90 36.72 14.20
C ILE A 630 34.17 37.57 14.35
N ASP A 631 34.56 38.31 13.30
CA ASP A 631 35.71 39.25 13.36
C ASP A 631 35.52 40.30 14.48
N SER A 632 34.28 40.71 14.74
CA SER A 632 33.95 41.66 15.83
C SER A 632 34.07 41.01 17.21
N LEU A 633 33.66 39.74 17.34
CA LEU A 633 33.77 38.95 18.57
C LEU A 633 35.22 38.66 18.97
N GLU A 634 36.10 38.50 17.99
CA GLU A 634 37.52 38.21 18.17
C GLU A 634 38.23 39.26 19.04
N LYS A 635 37.84 40.53 18.89
CA LYS A 635 38.35 41.66 19.69
C LYS A 635 37.83 41.63 21.12
N ALA A 636 36.59 41.20 21.34
CA ALA A 636 35.96 41.13 22.65
C ALA A 636 36.42 39.91 23.48
N MET A 637 36.83 38.83 22.82
CA MET A 637 37.24 37.56 23.46
C MET A 637 38.71 37.50 23.92
N ASN A 638 39.44 38.63 23.92
CA ASN A 638 40.81 38.71 24.45
C ASN A 638 40.85 38.77 25.99
N VAL A 639 40.25 37.78 26.64
CA VAL A 639 40.21 37.63 28.10
C VAL A 639 40.78 36.26 28.45
N ASP A 640 41.70 36.19 29.41
CA ASP A 640 42.16 34.91 29.92
C ASP A 640 41.17 34.34 30.93
N GLN A 641 40.76 33.08 30.72
CA GLN A 641 39.88 32.35 31.64
C GLN A 641 40.72 31.61 32.67
N ASN A 642 40.54 31.98 33.94
CA ASN A 642 41.23 31.43 35.10
C ASN A 642 40.29 30.61 35.99
N GLN A 643 38.98 30.85 35.91
CA GLN A 643 37.92 30.15 36.63
C GLN A 643 36.72 29.94 35.70
N ILE A 644 35.84 28.97 36.01
CA ILE A 644 34.71 28.65 35.12
C ILE A 644 33.73 29.83 34.98
N SER A 645 33.58 30.67 36.01
CA SER A 645 32.75 31.88 35.97
C SER A 645 33.26 32.94 34.98
N ASP A 646 34.53 32.91 34.57
CA ASP A 646 35.08 33.88 33.60
C ASP A 646 34.46 33.69 32.19
N PHE A 647 33.82 32.55 31.94
CA PHE A 647 33.05 32.35 30.71
C PHE A 647 31.78 33.20 30.64
N LYS A 648 31.34 33.85 31.73
CA LYS A 648 30.18 34.75 31.72
C LYS A 648 30.30 35.81 30.64
N LYS A 649 31.41 36.56 30.65
CA LYS A 649 31.68 37.60 29.67
C LYS A 649 31.75 37.02 28.25
N VAL A 650 32.32 35.82 28.09
CA VAL A 650 32.40 35.14 26.78
C VAL A 650 31.01 34.88 26.20
N PHE A 651 30.08 34.35 27.01
CA PHE A 651 28.72 34.07 26.57
C PHE A 651 27.89 35.34 26.34
N GLU A 652 28.04 36.35 27.19
CA GLU A 652 27.37 37.65 27.04
C GLU A 652 27.79 38.34 25.74
N GLU A 653 29.09 38.40 25.44
CA GLU A 653 29.62 39.00 24.21
C GLU A 653 29.18 38.20 22.96
N ALA A 654 29.20 36.87 23.01
CA ALA A 654 28.69 36.04 21.91
C ALA A 654 27.17 36.25 21.70
N GLY A 655 26.43 36.58 22.76
CA GLY A 655 24.98 36.84 22.72
C GLY A 655 24.59 38.13 22.00
N THR A 656 25.57 39.00 21.73
CA THR A 656 25.36 40.24 20.96
C THR A 656 25.35 40.02 19.44
N ILE A 657 25.80 38.85 18.98
CA ILE A 657 25.83 38.50 17.56
C ILE A 657 24.43 38.13 17.06
N ASN A 658 24.06 38.67 15.90
CA ASN A 658 22.87 38.24 15.19
C ASN A 658 23.12 36.89 14.50
N LEU A 659 22.83 35.79 15.20
CA LEU A 659 22.99 34.43 14.69
C LEU A 659 21.75 33.99 13.89
N PRO A 660 21.92 33.32 12.73
CA PRO A 660 20.79 32.82 11.97
C PRO A 660 20.03 31.74 12.75
N GLU A 661 18.71 31.70 12.61
CA GLU A 661 17.89 30.63 13.19
C GLU A 661 17.94 29.40 12.26
N LEU A 662 19.07 28.68 12.30
CA LEU A 662 19.31 27.53 11.42
C LEU A 662 20.02 26.37 12.13
N ASP A 663 19.84 25.19 11.54
CA ASP A 663 20.66 23.99 11.70
C ASP A 663 21.30 23.68 10.35
N SER A 664 22.63 23.82 10.23
CA SER A 664 23.32 23.64 8.94
C SER A 664 23.28 22.21 8.43
N PHE A 665 23.22 21.21 9.32
CA PHE A 665 23.13 19.81 8.92
C PHE A 665 21.74 19.49 8.36
N SER A 666 20.68 19.91 9.05
CA SER A 666 19.32 19.78 8.54
C SER A 666 19.15 20.53 7.21
N MET A 667 19.72 21.73 7.11
CA MET A 667 19.71 22.53 5.88
C MET A 667 20.47 21.85 4.74
N SER A 668 21.62 21.22 4.99
CA SER A 668 22.38 20.52 3.95
C SER A 668 21.68 19.26 3.46
N GLN A 669 21.04 18.49 4.35
CA GLN A 669 20.21 17.36 3.95
C GLN A 669 19.03 17.81 3.10
N THR A 670 18.35 18.89 3.51
CA THR A 670 17.18 19.40 2.81
C THR A 670 17.55 19.98 1.43
N LEU A 671 18.74 20.56 1.30
CA LEU A 671 19.27 21.07 0.03
C LEU A 671 20.06 20.02 -0.78
N GLY A 672 20.14 18.77 -0.31
CA GLY A 672 20.94 17.71 -0.94
C GLY A 672 20.47 17.31 -2.34
N PHE A 673 19.28 17.74 -2.75
CA PHE A 673 18.75 17.54 -4.10
C PHE A 673 19.34 18.50 -5.14
N VAL A 674 19.95 19.62 -4.71
CA VAL A 674 20.51 20.62 -5.63
C VAL A 674 21.78 20.08 -6.29
N ARG A 675 21.75 19.89 -7.61
CA ARG A 675 22.84 19.28 -8.40
C ARG A 675 23.59 20.27 -9.28
N THR A 676 22.99 21.41 -9.63
CA THR A 676 23.57 22.40 -10.55
C THR A 676 23.68 23.79 -9.90
N PRO A 677 24.74 24.56 -10.20
CA PRO A 677 25.91 24.24 -11.03
C PRO A 677 26.90 23.26 -10.36
N ALA A 678 27.90 22.78 -11.11
CA ALA A 678 28.90 21.85 -10.59
C ALA A 678 29.60 22.41 -9.33
N GLY A 679 29.71 21.58 -8.28
CA GLY A 679 30.32 21.97 -7.00
C GLY A 679 29.34 22.49 -5.94
N VAL A 680 28.07 22.77 -6.29
CA VAL A 680 27.05 23.21 -5.31
C VAL A 680 26.82 22.13 -4.24
N GLN A 681 26.69 20.86 -4.64
CA GLN A 681 26.42 19.76 -3.72
C GLN A 681 27.56 19.55 -2.72
N GLN A 682 28.81 19.66 -3.17
CA GLN A 682 29.98 19.59 -2.30
C GLN A 682 30.03 20.76 -1.31
N THR A 683 29.64 21.95 -1.77
CA THR A 683 29.58 23.16 -0.92
C THR A 683 28.46 23.07 0.12
N VAL A 684 27.28 22.59 -0.27
CA VAL A 684 26.16 22.32 0.64
C VAL A 684 26.55 21.26 1.69
N ALA A 685 27.22 20.19 1.27
CA ALA A 685 27.73 19.16 2.19
C ALA A 685 28.80 19.73 3.14
N ALA A 686 29.74 20.54 2.63
CA ALA A 686 30.76 21.20 3.45
C ALA A 686 30.14 22.20 4.46
N PHE A 687 29.08 22.91 4.07
CA PHE A 687 28.32 23.77 4.97
C PHE A 687 27.63 22.96 6.06
N GLY A 688 27.00 21.84 5.70
CA GLY A 688 26.44 20.89 6.66
C GLY A 688 27.46 20.41 7.68
N ALA A 689 28.69 20.14 7.23
CA ALA A 689 29.79 19.69 8.08
C ALA A 689 30.32 20.76 9.06
N LEU A 690 29.92 22.02 8.92
CA LEU A 690 30.22 23.05 9.92
C LEU A 690 29.41 22.86 11.23
N ASP A 691 28.32 22.09 11.18
CA ASP A 691 27.47 21.72 12.33
C ASP A 691 27.01 22.94 13.15
N LEU A 692 26.46 23.94 12.45
CA LEU A 692 25.94 25.18 13.03
C LEU A 692 24.54 24.93 13.59
N GLN A 693 24.42 24.90 14.91
CA GLN A 693 23.16 24.68 15.61
C GLN A 693 22.74 25.98 16.32
N PHE A 694 22.22 26.93 15.55
CA PHE A 694 21.94 28.29 16.01
C PHE A 694 20.45 28.60 16.24
N ALA A 695 19.55 27.67 15.92
CA ALA A 695 18.10 27.81 16.08
C ALA A 695 17.64 28.24 17.51
N SER A 696 18.48 28.07 18.54
CA SER A 696 18.22 28.55 19.90
C SER A 696 19.43 29.23 20.56
N ALA A 697 20.35 29.79 19.76
CA ALA A 697 21.64 30.26 20.25
C ALA A 697 21.53 31.32 21.36
N LYS A 698 20.67 32.33 21.20
CA LYS A 698 20.47 33.40 22.20
C LYS A 698 20.01 32.84 23.55
N LYS A 699 19.00 31.97 23.54
CA LYS A 699 18.49 31.29 24.74
C LYS A 699 19.57 30.40 25.35
N GLY A 700 20.33 29.71 24.51
CA GLY A 700 21.44 28.84 24.91
C GLY A 700 22.54 29.60 25.65
N LEU A 701 22.99 30.74 25.12
CA LEU A 701 24.02 31.58 25.72
C LEU A 701 23.59 32.17 27.07
N VAL A 702 22.36 32.68 27.18
CA VAL A 702 21.79 33.15 28.47
C VAL A 702 21.74 32.01 29.48
N SER A 703 21.23 30.85 29.07
CA SER A 703 21.17 29.68 29.95
C SER A 703 22.56 29.23 30.41
N SER A 704 23.59 29.36 29.56
CA SER A 704 24.96 29.06 29.94
C SER A 704 25.48 29.99 31.03
N VAL A 705 25.17 31.29 30.97
CA VAL A 705 25.50 32.25 32.04
C VAL A 705 24.88 31.83 33.37
N ASP A 706 23.59 31.46 33.35
CA ASP A 706 22.85 31.06 34.56
C ASP A 706 23.46 29.82 35.24
N SER A 707 24.02 28.89 34.44
CA SER A 707 24.62 27.66 34.95
C SER A 707 25.96 27.85 35.68
N LEU A 708 26.66 28.96 35.45
CA LEU A 708 28.04 29.17 35.92
C LEU A 708 28.16 29.18 37.44
N SER A 709 27.18 29.76 38.15
CA SER A 709 27.20 29.84 39.62
C SER A 709 27.16 28.47 40.28
N ASN A 710 26.32 27.58 39.76
CA ASN A 710 26.19 26.20 40.23
C ASN A 710 27.45 25.39 39.91
N LEU A 711 27.99 25.53 38.69
CA LEU A 711 29.24 24.88 38.32
C LEU A 711 30.42 25.34 39.18
N GLN A 712 30.52 26.65 39.41
CA GLN A 712 31.56 27.25 40.24
C GLN A 712 31.49 26.68 41.67
N SER A 713 30.29 26.68 42.27
CA SER A 713 30.06 26.14 43.61
C SER A 713 30.39 24.65 43.72
N TYR A 714 30.06 23.85 42.70
CA TYR A 714 30.36 22.43 42.66
C TYR A 714 31.87 22.16 42.62
N PHE A 715 32.59 22.81 41.71
CA PHE A 715 34.04 22.61 41.57
C PHE A 715 34.80 23.15 42.78
N ASP A 716 34.42 24.31 43.31
CA ASP A 716 35.01 24.84 44.54
C ASP A 716 34.82 23.91 45.74
N GLY A 717 33.65 23.28 45.84
CA GLY A 717 33.40 22.26 46.85
C GLY A 717 34.33 21.06 46.70
N ILE A 718 34.45 20.47 45.50
CA ILE A 718 35.26 19.26 45.27
C ILE A 718 36.75 19.48 45.52
N PHE A 719 37.26 20.67 45.17
CA PHE A 719 38.67 21.01 45.30
C PHE A 719 38.98 21.83 46.56
N GLU A 720 37.99 21.99 47.47
CA GLU A 720 38.10 22.74 48.72
C GLU A 720 38.62 24.18 48.54
N ILE A 721 38.26 24.83 47.43
CA ILE A 721 38.69 26.18 47.08
C ILE A 721 37.88 27.19 47.89
N SER A 722 38.56 28.01 48.68
CA SER A 722 37.95 29.15 49.36
C SER A 722 38.14 30.42 48.53
N ARG A 723 37.05 31.06 48.09
CA ARG A 723 37.08 32.34 47.37
C ARG A 723 36.57 33.46 48.28
N ALA A 724 37.26 34.61 48.29
CA ALA A 724 36.86 35.76 49.09
C ALA A 724 35.43 36.21 48.71
N GLY A 725 34.50 36.18 49.67
CA GLY A 725 33.09 36.57 49.48
C GLY A 725 32.09 35.40 49.43
N GLN A 726 32.53 34.14 49.42
CA GLN A 726 31.63 32.98 49.52
C GLN A 726 31.53 32.52 50.98
N SER A 727 30.45 32.92 51.67
CA SER A 727 30.10 32.32 52.97
C SER A 727 29.81 30.84 52.76
N ARG A 728 30.56 29.97 53.44
CA ARG A 728 30.28 28.53 53.52
C ARG A 728 28.88 28.33 54.12
N SER A 729 27.88 28.15 53.27
CA SER A 729 26.60 27.55 53.64
C SER A 729 26.37 26.31 52.80
N MET A 730 27.21 25.30 53.03
CA MET A 730 26.81 23.91 52.88
C MET A 730 26.94 23.28 54.26
N ASN A 731 25.87 23.40 55.05
CA ASN A 731 25.35 22.45 56.05
C ASN A 731 24.60 23.19 57.15
N SER A 732 23.26 23.20 57.04
CA SER A 732 22.39 22.96 58.18
C SER A 732 21.01 22.58 57.66
N ALA A 733 20.68 21.30 57.80
CA ALA A 733 19.29 20.89 57.94
C ALA A 733 18.79 21.51 59.25
N ALA A 734 18.16 22.68 59.16
CA ALA A 734 17.42 23.27 60.26
C ALA A 734 16.00 23.57 59.78
N SER A 735 15.08 22.78 60.34
CA SER A 735 13.66 23.09 60.49
C SER A 735 13.45 24.59 60.70
N SER A 736 12.77 25.25 59.77
CA SER A 736 12.07 26.50 60.04
C SER A 736 10.65 26.39 59.52
N LYS A 737 9.75 26.90 60.35
CA LYS A 737 8.30 26.74 60.31
C LYS A 737 7.69 27.44 59.10
N GLU A 738 6.49 26.94 58.76
CA GLU A 738 5.49 27.59 57.91
C GLU A 738 5.42 29.10 58.12
N GLU A 739 5.51 29.83 57.01
CA GLU A 739 4.81 31.11 56.85
C GLU A 739 4.12 31.05 55.48
N LYS A 740 2.79 31.19 55.51
CA LYS A 740 1.89 31.16 54.35
C LYS A 740 1.93 32.52 53.66
N ASP A 741 2.14 32.50 52.34
CA ASP A 741 1.57 33.39 51.30
C ASP A 741 2.27 33.04 49.98
N GLY A 742 1.65 32.86 48.82
CA GLY A 742 0.26 32.81 48.42
C GLY A 742 0.20 32.12 47.04
N ASP A 743 -0.72 31.16 46.93
CA ASP A 743 -1.38 30.62 45.74
C ASP A 743 -0.59 30.41 44.42
N ASP A 744 0.16 29.29 44.34
CA ASP A 744 0.58 28.66 43.06
C ASP A 744 -0.21 27.35 42.77
N SER A 745 -1.22 27.07 43.59
CA SER A 745 -2.10 25.90 43.45
C SER A 745 -2.93 25.97 42.16
N VAL A 746 -3.36 27.17 41.76
CA VAL A 746 -4.23 27.37 40.59
C VAL A 746 -3.48 27.06 39.27
N ALA A 747 -2.18 27.32 39.18
CA ALA A 747 -1.38 27.04 37.98
C ALA A 747 -1.20 25.53 37.74
N ILE A 748 -1.04 24.74 38.81
CA ILE A 748 -0.91 23.28 38.71
C ILE A 748 -2.27 22.64 38.33
N TYR A 749 -3.38 23.13 38.88
CA TYR A 749 -4.71 22.64 38.47
C TYR A 749 -5.11 23.05 37.04
N ILE A 750 -4.64 24.19 36.53
CA ILE A 750 -4.84 24.58 35.11
C ILE A 750 -4.02 23.69 34.18
N VAL A 751 -2.77 23.34 34.53
CA VAL A 751 -1.94 22.44 33.70
C VAL A 751 -2.49 21.01 33.71
N TYR A 752 -2.92 20.47 34.85
CA TYR A 752 -3.59 19.17 34.89
C TYR A 752 -4.98 19.19 34.25
N GLY A 753 -5.71 20.31 34.31
CA GLY A 753 -6.98 20.51 33.62
C GLY A 753 -6.84 20.54 32.10
N VAL A 754 -5.83 21.23 31.57
CA VAL A 754 -5.57 21.31 30.11
C VAL A 754 -5.06 19.98 29.56
N VAL A 755 -4.20 19.26 30.30
CA VAL A 755 -3.76 17.91 29.91
C VAL A 755 -4.90 16.90 30.03
N GLY A 756 -5.73 16.99 31.06
CA GLY A 756 -6.91 16.14 31.26
C GLY A 756 -7.96 16.34 30.16
N VAL A 757 -8.23 17.59 29.76
CA VAL A 757 -9.17 17.92 28.67
C VAL A 757 -8.60 17.53 27.31
N ALA A 758 -7.29 17.68 27.07
CA ALA A 758 -6.66 17.22 25.83
C ALA A 758 -6.71 15.69 25.68
N VAL A 759 -6.43 14.95 26.76
CA VAL A 759 -6.53 13.48 26.76
C VAL A 759 -7.98 13.01 26.62
N ALA A 760 -8.94 13.68 27.28
CA ALA A 760 -10.35 13.39 27.13
C ALA A 760 -10.86 13.68 25.70
N LEU A 761 -10.42 14.77 25.07
CA LEU A 761 -10.76 15.09 23.68
C LEU A 761 -10.14 14.10 22.69
N VAL A 762 -8.91 13.63 22.91
CA VAL A 762 -8.30 12.58 22.09
C VAL A 762 -9.05 11.25 22.24
N ILE A 763 -9.47 10.89 23.46
CA ILE A 763 -10.26 9.68 23.71
C ILE A 763 -11.67 9.79 23.12
N VAL A 764 -12.31 10.96 23.15
CA VAL A 764 -13.62 11.20 22.53
C VAL A 764 -13.49 11.17 21.00
N VAL A 765 -12.46 11.80 20.41
CA VAL A 765 -12.22 11.77 18.97
C VAL A 765 -11.88 10.36 18.46
N PHE A 766 -11.12 9.56 19.21
CA PHE A 766 -10.87 8.16 18.85
C PHE A 766 -12.11 7.26 19.03
N ASN A 767 -12.96 7.52 20.05
CA ASN A 767 -14.19 6.76 20.24
C ASN A 767 -15.32 7.16 19.28
N THR A 768 -15.35 8.41 18.78
CA THR A 768 -16.32 8.83 17.75
C THR A 768 -15.88 8.47 16.34
N ASN A 769 -14.57 8.45 16.04
CA ASN A 769 -14.06 8.08 14.71
C ASN A 769 -13.88 6.56 14.50
N GLY A 770 -13.94 5.75 15.56
CA GLY A 770 -13.92 4.28 15.48
C GLY A 770 -15.25 3.63 15.07
N ARG A 771 -16.32 4.40 14.87
CA ARG A 771 -17.64 3.94 14.39
C ARG A 771 -18.19 4.89 13.32
N GLY A 772 -17.55 4.95 12.15
CA GLY A 772 -18.03 5.85 11.10
C GLY A 772 -17.27 5.77 9.78
N LEU A 773 -17.07 4.57 9.23
CA LEU A 773 -16.67 4.42 7.82
C LEU A 773 -17.56 3.37 7.14
N SER A 774 -18.73 3.84 6.74
CA SER A 774 -19.58 3.18 5.76
C SER A 774 -20.42 4.24 5.03
N ARG A 775 -20.12 4.38 3.73
CA ARG A 775 -20.92 5.00 2.66
C ARG A 775 -21.06 6.53 2.65
N TYR A 776 -20.33 7.16 1.73
CA TYR A 776 -20.75 8.41 1.09
C TYR A 776 -21.03 8.10 -0.40
N CYS A 777 -22.30 7.81 -0.72
CA CYS A 777 -22.80 7.83 -2.09
C CYS A 777 -23.47 9.19 -2.32
N ARG A 778 -22.92 9.98 -3.24
CA ARG A 778 -23.57 11.21 -3.74
C ARG A 778 -24.52 10.78 -4.87
N ARG A 779 -25.84 10.91 -4.67
CA ARG A 779 -26.81 10.82 -5.79
C ARG A 779 -27.93 11.84 -5.62
N ASN A 780 -28.07 12.71 -6.61
CA ASN A 780 -29.28 13.50 -6.82
C ASN A 780 -30.42 12.57 -7.22
N GLY A 781 -31.53 12.64 -6.48
CA GLY A 781 -32.90 12.47 -6.96
C GLY A 781 -33.35 11.09 -7.44
N LYS A 782 -33.89 10.29 -6.53
CA LYS A 782 -35.28 9.75 -6.54
C LYS A 782 -35.44 8.67 -5.46
N VAL A 783 -36.60 8.71 -4.81
CA VAL A 783 -37.02 7.86 -3.69
C VAL A 783 -37.51 6.51 -4.22
N GLU A 784 -37.14 5.41 -3.57
CA GLU A 784 -38.00 4.23 -3.37
C GLU A 784 -37.44 3.32 -2.25
N ASP A 785 -38.36 2.71 -1.51
CA ASP A 785 -38.24 2.06 -0.20
C ASP A 785 -37.34 0.80 -0.13
N CYS A 786 -36.79 0.53 1.06
CA CYS A 786 -36.63 -0.84 1.59
C CYS A 786 -36.32 -0.83 3.11
N ALA A 787 -37.26 -1.38 3.89
CA ALA A 787 -37.16 -1.61 5.32
C ALA A 787 -36.57 -3.00 5.63
N VAL A 788 -35.71 -3.16 6.66
CA VAL A 788 -35.62 -4.41 7.47
C VAL A 788 -35.16 -4.13 8.91
N LYS A 789 -35.84 -4.85 9.82
CA LYS A 789 -35.83 -4.91 11.29
C LYS A 789 -34.48 -5.22 11.96
N SER A 790 -34.32 -4.70 13.17
CA SER A 790 -33.27 -5.02 14.14
C SER A 790 -33.68 -6.15 15.11
N SER A 791 -32.73 -6.97 15.54
CA SER A 791 -32.80 -7.70 16.81
C SER A 791 -31.39 -7.86 17.42
N ARG A 792 -31.18 -7.25 18.60
CA ARG A 792 -30.12 -7.58 19.59
C ARG A 792 -30.55 -8.81 20.43
N PRO A 793 -29.65 -9.53 21.13
CA PRO A 793 -29.17 -9.18 22.51
C PRO A 793 -27.63 -9.38 22.70
N SER A 794 -26.89 -8.62 23.53
CA SER A 794 -26.59 -8.78 24.99
C SER A 794 -26.09 -10.18 25.41
N SER A 795 -25.05 -10.44 26.23
CA SER A 795 -24.27 -9.69 27.23
C SER A 795 -23.09 -10.56 27.76
N GLN A 796 -21.99 -9.90 28.17
CA GLN A 796 -21.11 -10.15 29.35
C GLN A 796 -20.48 -11.54 29.65
N HIS A 797 -19.13 -11.61 29.49
CA HIS A 797 -18.03 -11.90 30.46
C HIS A 797 -18.09 -13.07 31.50
N PRO A 798 -16.95 -13.52 32.09
CA PRO A 798 -15.71 -14.13 31.51
C PRO A 798 -15.24 -15.39 32.33
N ILE A 799 -14.01 -15.88 32.08
CA ILE A 799 -13.07 -16.62 32.98
C ILE A 799 -12.58 -18.00 32.49
N THR A 800 -11.24 -18.06 32.40
CA THR A 800 -10.16 -19.05 32.20
C THR A 800 -10.38 -20.59 32.11
N PRO A 801 -9.41 -21.30 31.46
CA PRO A 801 -9.41 -22.75 31.21
C PRO A 801 -8.72 -23.58 32.32
N PRO A 802 -8.82 -24.92 32.27
CA PRO A 802 -7.66 -25.68 31.79
C PRO A 802 -7.99 -26.94 30.96
N THR A 803 -7.04 -27.30 30.09
CA THR A 803 -6.80 -28.60 29.41
C THR A 803 -6.54 -29.74 30.42
N PRO A 804 -6.26 -30.99 29.98
CA PRO A 804 -6.74 -31.80 28.86
C PRO A 804 -7.22 -33.19 29.35
N LEU A 805 -7.81 -34.05 28.50
CA LEU A 805 -7.54 -35.50 28.53
C LEU A 805 -8.17 -36.24 27.34
N ASP A 806 -7.28 -37.02 26.75
CA ASP A 806 -7.38 -38.13 25.79
C ASP A 806 -8.64 -39.02 25.95
N PHE A 807 -9.21 -39.51 24.84
CA PHE A 807 -9.56 -40.92 24.59
C PHE A 807 -10.39 -41.07 23.29
N ARG A 808 -9.72 -41.60 22.26
CA ARG A 808 -10.10 -42.61 21.23
C ARG A 808 -11.53 -42.71 20.63
N PRO A 809 -11.62 -43.23 19.38
CA PRO A 809 -12.76 -43.05 18.49
C PRO A 809 -13.83 -44.12 18.67
N ILE A 810 -15.08 -43.74 18.40
CA ILE A 810 -16.19 -44.66 18.15
C ILE A 810 -16.66 -44.45 16.71
N GLN A 811 -16.49 -45.49 15.89
CA GLN A 811 -17.28 -45.70 14.67
C GLN A 811 -18.74 -45.91 15.04
N LEU A 812 -19.68 -45.34 14.28
CA LEU A 812 -20.72 -46.07 13.53
C LEU A 812 -21.81 -45.13 13.01
N LEU A 813 -22.12 -45.32 11.72
CA LEU A 813 -23.45 -45.30 11.07
C LEU A 813 -24.22 -43.97 11.04
N ARG A 814 -24.38 -43.41 9.83
CA ARG A 814 -25.62 -43.49 9.00
C ARG A 814 -26.79 -42.73 9.65
N ASP A 815 -27.01 -41.52 9.16
CA ASP A 815 -28.08 -41.21 8.20
C ASP A 815 -27.64 -40.09 7.26
#